data_AF-A0AA39LFV4-F1
#
_entry.id   AF-A0AA39LFV4-F1
#
_cell.length_a   1.000
_cell.length_b   1.000
_cell.length_c   1.000
_cell.angle_alpha   90.00
_cell.angle_beta   90.00
_cell.angle_gamma   90.00
#
_symmetry.space_group_name_H-M   'P 1'
#
loop_
_entity.id
_entity.type
_entity.pdbx_description
1 polymer ?
#
loop_
_entity_poly.entity_id
_entity_poly.type
_entity_poly.pdbx_seq_one_letter_code
_entity_poly.pdbx_strand_id
1 'polypeptide(L)'
;MGFSVGGRCLMSTRRSVRASDGLRQGGGGGKLFDSPPTAGRAAQQINKFNSDPNFKTICGVIKRLCEVVLTFITSAFRIVMARKQLHINQPLVLLQRVPLTLKKMAGEFALYFGDRTAVRSIRLSQVVRTAQTSSRCSTLSKLVVRERHFQNSRRDENNAISKIYTIINCALVVISKHQCWQRLKRHLETVLLLEHAYSKCVHLHLSPDKKTLLYQSTPRLLRMMLKFSAIHTAARGTVQLSMRALSATSATPNRPSSLQPLLPEKNYRRAISQKAQVVHPNEYVVEPPAALLREALVPKVKLYGPGPSDMPDSIQQSLNAPLLGHLHPQFLNIMKDVRSGLQYVFQTQNKLTFALSGTGHAGMECAFVNLCERNERVLIIKNGIWGARAADLAKRLELDVKVLEVTEGEVVHLDRFAKTVKEFLPSAVFLCHGESSTGVAHPLSGFGEVCRDSGALLIVDTVASLGGAPFNCDDLLVDCVYSATQKCLNAPPGLAPMSFNERAIEKIKSRKNRVPSFYFDVLEVGNYWGCFEDAPRYHHTAPISTVYSLRAALSLVVQEGIENSVERHLENSKFLYQLLESNGLELFVENPDVRLPCLTTVKVPEGVEWKKVNDALMQKGLEISGGLGPTLGKIWRIGTFGDNSRREKIEEVCRMFVNEVNAHRK
;
A
#
# COMPACT_ATOMS: atom_id res chain seq x y z
N MET A 1 -1.20 58.08 -13.28
CA MET A 1 -1.96 58.63 -12.13
C MET A 1 -3.43 58.29 -12.31
N GLY A 2 -4.20 58.17 -11.23
CA GLY A 2 -5.64 57.90 -11.27
C GLY A 2 -6.00 56.42 -11.10
N PHE A 3 -7.03 56.16 -10.29
CA PHE A 3 -7.54 54.83 -9.89
C PHE A 3 -9.09 54.90 -9.77
N SER A 4 -9.73 53.76 -9.47
CA SER A 4 -11.18 53.55 -9.22
C SER A 4 -12.09 53.60 -10.48
N VAL A 5 -13.06 52.70 -10.72
CA VAL A 5 -13.97 51.84 -9.91
C VAL A 5 -15.25 52.56 -9.44
N GLY A 6 -16.42 52.05 -9.85
CA GLY A 6 -17.72 52.50 -9.32
C GLY A 6 -18.94 52.20 -10.20
N GLY A 7 -19.32 50.93 -10.40
CA GLY A 7 -20.52 50.56 -11.18
C GLY A 7 -21.56 49.81 -10.35
N ARG A 8 -22.78 50.36 -10.20
CA ARG A 8 -23.95 49.61 -9.69
C ARG A 8 -25.29 50.28 -10.05
N CYS A 9 -26.33 49.44 -10.14
CA CYS A 9 -27.76 49.74 -10.09
C CYS A 9 -28.45 50.29 -11.36
N LEU A 10 -29.39 49.50 -11.89
CA LEU A 10 -30.73 49.95 -12.25
C LEU A 10 -31.74 48.80 -12.13
N MET A 11 -33.03 49.10 -12.03
CA MET A 11 -34.10 48.18 -11.63
C MET A 11 -35.23 48.04 -12.67
N SER A 12 -36.02 46.97 -12.52
CA SER A 12 -37.37 46.79 -13.08
C SER A 12 -37.44 46.42 -14.58
N THR A 13 -38.56 45.93 -15.12
CA THR A 13 -39.94 45.83 -14.58
C THR A 13 -40.62 44.50 -14.94
N ARG A 14 -41.70 44.13 -14.24
CA ARG A 14 -42.59 43.00 -14.59
C ARG A 14 -43.61 43.39 -15.67
N ARG A 15 -44.03 42.43 -16.51
CA ARG A 15 -45.42 42.31 -17.00
C ARG A 15 -45.74 40.88 -17.47
N SER A 16 -47.04 40.57 -17.56
CA SER A 16 -47.60 39.24 -17.85
C SER A 16 -48.93 39.38 -18.59
N VAL A 17 -49.28 38.47 -19.51
CA VAL A 17 -50.65 38.17 -19.97
C VAL A 17 -50.68 36.79 -20.69
N ARG A 18 -51.86 36.28 -21.06
CA ARG A 18 -52.16 34.86 -21.34
C ARG A 18 -52.20 34.43 -22.82
N ALA A 19 -51.86 33.15 -23.01
CA ALA A 19 -52.31 32.12 -23.97
C ALA A 19 -53.27 32.41 -25.14
N SER A 20 -53.04 31.66 -26.24
CA SER A 20 -54.03 31.21 -27.24
C SER A 20 -53.53 29.90 -27.91
N ASP A 21 -54.44 29.00 -28.30
CA ASP A 21 -54.12 27.65 -28.82
C ASP A 21 -53.64 27.58 -30.28
N GLY A 22 -52.97 26.49 -30.66
CA GLY A 22 -52.59 26.19 -32.05
C GLY A 22 -51.96 24.80 -32.26
N LEU A 23 -52.64 23.92 -33.00
CA LEU A 23 -52.20 22.55 -33.30
C LEU A 23 -51.17 22.47 -34.45
N ARG A 24 -50.09 21.69 -34.29
CA ARG A 24 -49.69 20.60 -35.23
C ARG A 24 -48.52 19.74 -34.73
N GLN A 25 -48.30 18.62 -35.41
CA GLN A 25 -47.35 17.54 -35.07
C GLN A 25 -45.95 17.78 -35.66
N GLY A 26 -44.91 17.25 -35.00
CA GLY A 26 -43.53 17.19 -35.52
C GLY A 26 -42.55 16.72 -34.44
N GLY A 27 -42.13 15.45 -34.48
CA GLY A 27 -41.41 14.82 -33.35
C GLY A 27 -39.90 15.07 -33.31
N GLY A 28 -39.28 14.95 -32.12
CA GLY A 28 -37.83 14.84 -31.99
C GLY A 28 -37.19 15.25 -30.67
N GLY A 29 -37.23 14.39 -29.64
CA GLY A 29 -36.27 14.41 -28.53
C GLY A 29 -36.74 15.04 -27.19
N GLY A 30 -36.35 14.39 -26.08
CA GLY A 30 -36.63 14.83 -24.71
C GLY A 30 -36.73 13.66 -23.73
N LYS A 31 -36.21 13.81 -22.50
CA LYS A 31 -36.31 12.80 -21.41
C LYS A 31 -37.19 13.36 -20.30
N LEU A 32 -37.93 12.50 -19.57
CA LEU A 32 -37.78 12.27 -18.11
C LEU A 32 -38.97 11.48 -17.48
N PHE A 33 -38.64 10.69 -16.45
CA PHE A 33 -39.48 10.07 -15.41
C PHE A 33 -40.80 9.34 -15.76
N ASP A 34 -40.85 8.03 -15.44
CA ASP A 34 -42.03 7.40 -14.85
C ASP A 34 -41.63 6.21 -13.94
N SER A 35 -42.62 5.57 -13.29
CA SER A 35 -42.49 4.85 -12.00
C SER A 35 -42.12 3.35 -12.07
N PRO A 36 -41.51 2.77 -11.01
CA PRO A 36 -41.09 1.35 -10.98
C PRO A 36 -42.25 0.36 -10.66
N PRO A 37 -42.18 -0.91 -11.14
CA PRO A 37 -43.27 -1.88 -11.02
C PRO A 37 -43.41 -2.54 -9.64
N THR A 38 -44.66 -2.86 -9.27
CA THR A 38 -45.06 -3.34 -7.93
C THR A 38 -44.59 -4.75 -7.55
N ALA A 39 -44.44 -4.99 -6.23
CA ALA A 39 -43.82 -6.17 -5.61
C ALA A 39 -44.46 -7.55 -5.87
N GLY A 40 -45.64 -7.64 -6.48
CA GLY A 40 -46.39 -8.90 -6.61
C GLY A 40 -45.65 -10.03 -7.34
N ARG A 41 -44.80 -9.70 -8.33
CA ARG A 41 -44.02 -10.70 -9.09
C ARG A 41 -42.91 -11.37 -8.27
N ALA A 42 -42.36 -10.71 -7.25
CA ALA A 42 -41.32 -11.29 -6.40
C ALA A 42 -41.87 -12.40 -5.48
N ALA A 43 -43.05 -12.19 -4.89
CA ALA A 43 -43.68 -13.14 -3.97
C ALA A 43 -43.98 -14.50 -4.64
N GLN A 44 -44.41 -14.50 -5.91
CA GLN A 44 -44.65 -15.74 -6.67
C GLN A 44 -43.37 -16.53 -6.97
N GLN A 45 -42.23 -15.86 -7.18
CA GLN A 45 -40.96 -16.56 -7.40
C GLN A 45 -40.42 -17.19 -6.10
N ILE A 46 -40.54 -16.50 -4.96
CA ILE A 46 -40.10 -17.01 -3.65
C ILE A 46 -40.87 -18.29 -3.26
N ASN A 47 -42.20 -18.30 -3.42
CA ASN A 47 -43.00 -19.48 -3.12
C ASN A 47 -42.64 -20.68 -4.01
N LYS A 48 -42.25 -20.45 -5.28
CA LYS A 48 -41.81 -21.51 -6.20
C LYS A 48 -40.42 -22.08 -5.84
N PHE A 49 -39.57 -21.29 -5.19
CA PHE A 49 -38.29 -21.74 -4.64
C PHE A 49 -38.46 -22.61 -3.38
N ASN A 50 -39.32 -22.19 -2.44
CA ASN A 50 -39.53 -22.91 -1.18
C ASN A 50 -40.15 -24.32 -1.35
N SER A 51 -40.75 -24.60 -2.50
CA SER A 51 -41.27 -25.93 -2.87
C SER A 51 -40.21 -26.92 -3.39
N ASP A 52 -38.98 -26.50 -3.69
CA ASP A 52 -37.96 -27.37 -4.31
C ASP A 52 -37.40 -28.43 -3.31
N PRO A 53 -37.50 -29.75 -3.59
CA PRO A 53 -36.88 -30.80 -2.78
C PRO A 53 -35.36 -30.64 -2.62
N ASN A 54 -34.67 -30.06 -3.60
CA ASN A 54 -33.24 -29.77 -3.54
C ASN A 54 -32.92 -28.72 -2.47
N PHE A 55 -33.79 -27.72 -2.28
CA PHE A 55 -33.57 -26.67 -1.28
C PHE A 55 -33.58 -27.22 0.16
N LYS A 56 -34.56 -28.08 0.48
CA LYS A 56 -34.60 -28.80 1.78
C LYS A 56 -33.38 -29.71 1.96
N THR A 57 -32.92 -30.35 0.88
CA THR A 57 -31.71 -31.19 0.89
C THR A 57 -30.45 -30.37 1.17
N ILE A 58 -30.30 -29.20 0.53
CA ILE A 58 -29.19 -28.26 0.75
C ILE A 58 -29.18 -27.77 2.21
N CYS A 59 -30.34 -27.39 2.76
CA CYS A 59 -30.45 -26.98 4.17
C CYS A 59 -30.04 -28.12 5.13
N GLY A 60 -30.42 -29.37 4.83
CA GLY A 60 -30.01 -30.55 5.59
C GLY A 60 -28.49 -30.82 5.54
N VAL A 61 -27.86 -30.60 4.39
CA VAL A 61 -26.40 -30.71 4.23
C VAL A 61 -25.67 -29.61 5.01
N ILE A 62 -26.13 -28.36 4.92
CA ILE A 62 -25.55 -27.22 5.66
C ILE A 62 -25.64 -27.46 7.18
N LYS A 63 -26.78 -27.95 7.67
CA LYS A 63 -26.96 -28.31 9.09
C LYS A 63 -25.93 -29.35 9.54
N ARG A 64 -25.76 -30.45 8.79
CA ARG A 64 -24.75 -31.48 9.09
C ARG A 64 -23.31 -30.93 9.04
N LEU A 65 -23.01 -30.01 8.12
CA LEU A 65 -21.71 -29.33 8.07
C LEU A 65 -21.43 -28.55 9.37
N CYS A 66 -22.43 -27.82 9.87
CA CYS A 66 -22.33 -27.08 11.12
C CYS A 66 -22.14 -28.00 12.33
N GLU A 67 -22.84 -29.14 12.37
CA GLU A 67 -22.71 -30.16 13.43
C GLU A 67 -21.31 -30.79 13.45
N VAL A 68 -20.72 -31.08 12.28
CA VAL A 68 -19.34 -31.58 12.15
C VAL A 68 -18.31 -30.53 12.59
N VAL A 69 -18.44 -29.28 12.14
CA VAL A 69 -17.54 -28.18 12.52
C VAL A 69 -17.58 -27.92 14.03
N LEU A 70 -18.77 -27.92 14.63
CA LEU A 70 -18.95 -27.74 16.08
C LEU A 70 -18.31 -28.90 16.87
N THR A 71 -18.45 -30.13 16.37
CA THR A 71 -17.83 -31.33 16.98
C THR A 71 -16.30 -31.26 16.91
N PHE A 72 -15.75 -30.81 15.77
CA PHE A 72 -14.30 -30.64 15.59
C PHE A 72 -13.72 -29.57 16.52
N ILE A 73 -14.36 -28.40 16.59
CA ILE A 73 -13.96 -27.30 17.50
C ILE A 73 -14.01 -27.76 18.97
N THR A 74 -15.08 -28.43 19.38
CA THR A 74 -15.25 -28.94 20.75
C THR A 74 -14.17 -29.98 21.10
N SER A 75 -13.80 -30.84 20.14
CA SER A 75 -12.76 -31.86 20.32
C SER A 75 -11.36 -31.25 20.39
N ALA A 76 -11.05 -30.29 19.51
CA ALA A 76 -9.79 -29.54 19.57
C ALA A 76 -9.64 -28.78 20.89
N PHE A 77 -10.72 -28.15 21.39
CA PHE A 77 -10.72 -27.45 22.67
C PHE A 77 -10.45 -28.40 23.85
N ARG A 78 -11.08 -29.59 23.86
CA ARG A 78 -10.79 -30.64 24.86
C ARG A 78 -9.31 -31.08 24.84
N ILE A 79 -8.72 -31.27 23.66
CA ILE A 79 -7.31 -31.66 23.51
C ILE A 79 -6.37 -30.55 24.03
N VAL A 80 -6.67 -29.28 23.75
CA VAL A 80 -5.88 -28.14 24.23
C VAL A 80 -5.95 -28.02 25.76
N MET A 81 -7.15 -28.15 26.36
CA MET A 81 -7.30 -28.11 27.82
C MET A 81 -6.59 -29.28 28.50
N ALA A 82 -6.71 -30.49 27.97
CA ALA A 82 -6.07 -31.69 28.52
C ALA A 82 -4.53 -31.66 28.47
N ARG A 83 -3.94 -30.96 27.49
CA ARG A 83 -2.47 -30.92 27.27
C ARG A 83 -1.73 -29.79 27.98
N LYS A 84 -2.40 -28.87 28.68
CA LYS A 84 -1.74 -27.68 29.26
C LYS A 84 -1.98 -27.40 30.75
N GLN A 85 -2.80 -28.19 31.47
CA GLN A 85 -3.13 -27.96 32.90
C GLN A 85 -3.51 -26.50 33.24
N LEU A 86 -4.20 -25.80 32.33
CA LEU A 86 -4.52 -24.38 32.50
C LEU A 86 -5.70 -24.17 33.46
N HIS A 87 -5.38 -23.92 34.73
CA HIS A 87 -6.31 -23.43 35.74
C HIS A 87 -6.72 -21.97 35.45
N ILE A 88 -7.67 -21.78 34.52
CA ILE A 88 -8.24 -20.47 34.17
C ILE A 88 -9.73 -20.44 34.57
N ASN A 89 -10.09 -19.56 35.51
CA ASN A 89 -11.41 -19.50 36.16
C ASN A 89 -12.56 -18.89 35.29
N GLN A 90 -12.42 -18.80 33.96
CA GLN A 90 -13.47 -18.25 33.08
C GLN A 90 -13.90 -19.10 31.84
N PRO A 91 -14.10 -20.44 31.90
CA PRO A 91 -14.62 -21.17 30.74
C PRO A 91 -16.09 -20.84 30.40
N LEU A 92 -16.88 -20.45 31.39
CA LEU A 92 -18.35 -20.34 31.30
C LEU A 92 -18.85 -19.15 30.48
N VAL A 93 -18.16 -18.00 30.52
CA VAL A 93 -18.61 -16.76 29.86
C VAL A 93 -18.57 -16.89 28.33
N LEU A 94 -17.56 -17.57 27.80
CA LEU A 94 -17.46 -17.89 26.36
C LEU A 94 -18.56 -18.85 25.92
N LEU A 95 -18.81 -19.92 26.69
CA LEU A 95 -19.86 -20.90 26.40
C LEU A 95 -21.27 -20.30 26.41
N GLN A 96 -21.55 -19.31 27.27
CA GLN A 96 -22.83 -18.60 27.29
C GLN A 96 -23.05 -17.67 26.08
N ARG A 97 -21.98 -17.14 25.46
CA ARG A 97 -22.09 -16.20 24.33
C ARG A 97 -22.26 -16.89 22.96
N VAL A 98 -21.73 -18.10 22.77
CA VAL A 98 -21.84 -18.83 21.47
C VAL A 98 -23.30 -19.02 20.99
N PRO A 99 -24.28 -19.42 21.82
CA PRO A 99 -25.69 -19.53 21.40
C PRO A 99 -26.33 -18.19 21.03
N LEU A 100 -25.88 -17.08 21.63
CA LEU A 100 -26.34 -15.72 21.32
C LEU A 100 -25.83 -15.26 19.95
N THR A 101 -24.54 -15.45 19.66
CA THR A 101 -23.97 -15.14 18.34
C THR A 101 -24.64 -15.97 17.23
N LEU A 102 -24.86 -17.27 17.47
CA LEU A 102 -25.56 -18.15 16.52
C LEU A 102 -27.02 -17.72 16.30
N LYS A 103 -27.75 -17.31 17.35
CA LYS A 103 -29.09 -16.72 17.19
C LYS A 103 -29.07 -15.42 16.39
N LYS A 104 -28.04 -14.58 16.56
CA LYS A 104 -27.91 -13.31 15.83
C LYS A 104 -27.67 -13.55 14.34
N MET A 105 -26.70 -14.42 13.99
CA MET A 105 -26.45 -14.82 12.61
C MET A 105 -27.68 -15.51 11.96
N ALA A 106 -28.40 -16.35 12.71
CA ALA A 106 -29.64 -16.97 12.21
C ALA A 106 -30.76 -15.94 11.98
N GLY A 107 -30.85 -14.89 12.79
CA GLY A 107 -31.79 -13.78 12.59
C GLY A 107 -31.43 -12.91 11.38
N GLU A 108 -30.15 -12.62 11.19
CA GLU A 108 -29.62 -11.88 10.03
C GLU A 108 -29.82 -12.68 8.72
N PHE A 109 -29.62 -14.00 8.73
CA PHE A 109 -29.99 -14.88 7.60
C PHE A 109 -31.51 -14.96 7.36
N ALA A 110 -32.34 -15.02 8.42
CA ALA A 110 -33.79 -15.04 8.27
C ALA A 110 -34.34 -13.72 7.68
N LEU A 111 -33.70 -12.59 7.96
CA LEU A 111 -33.98 -11.30 7.31
C LEU A 111 -33.59 -11.29 5.82
N TYR A 112 -32.52 -11.99 5.44
CA TYR A 112 -32.03 -12.04 4.06
C TYR A 112 -32.81 -13.00 3.15
N PHE A 113 -33.39 -14.08 3.71
CA PHE A 113 -34.07 -15.15 2.95
C PHE A 113 -35.57 -15.33 3.25
N GLY A 114 -36.14 -14.53 4.15
CA GLY A 114 -37.60 -14.37 4.31
C GLY A 114 -38.35 -15.42 5.14
N ASP A 115 -37.72 -16.51 5.58
CA ASP A 115 -38.35 -17.52 6.44
C ASP A 115 -38.13 -17.25 7.94
N ARG A 116 -39.22 -16.95 8.67
CA ARG A 116 -39.21 -16.72 10.13
C ARG A 116 -39.38 -18.00 10.97
N THR A 117 -39.62 -19.17 10.37
CA THR A 117 -39.90 -20.41 11.12
C THR A 117 -38.65 -21.01 11.78
N ALA A 118 -37.49 -20.93 11.11
CA ALA A 118 -36.22 -21.50 11.58
C ALA A 118 -35.84 -21.07 13.01
N VAL A 119 -36.12 -19.80 13.37
CA VAL A 119 -35.76 -19.18 14.65
C VAL A 119 -36.47 -19.83 15.86
N ARG A 120 -37.63 -20.48 15.67
CA ARG A 120 -38.46 -21.01 16.77
C ARG A 120 -38.04 -22.39 17.30
N SER A 121 -37.16 -23.12 16.61
CA SER A 121 -36.82 -24.51 16.95
C SER A 121 -35.70 -24.68 17.99
N ILE A 122 -34.85 -23.65 18.21
CA ILE A 122 -33.69 -23.73 19.12
C ILE A 122 -34.12 -23.55 20.59
N ARG A 123 -34.61 -24.63 21.21
CA ARG A 123 -34.94 -24.69 22.65
C ARG A 123 -33.69 -24.87 23.50
N LEU A 124 -33.37 -23.88 24.35
CA LEU A 124 -32.22 -23.93 25.29
C LEU A 124 -32.25 -25.16 26.23
N SER A 125 -33.43 -25.71 26.52
CA SER A 125 -33.64 -26.81 27.46
C SER A 125 -32.88 -28.10 27.14
N GLN A 126 -32.49 -28.34 25.88
CA GLN A 126 -31.63 -29.48 25.53
C GLN A 126 -30.14 -29.22 25.81
N VAL A 127 -29.66 -27.98 25.65
CA VAL A 127 -28.26 -27.61 25.95
C VAL A 127 -27.99 -27.67 27.46
N VAL A 128 -28.97 -27.27 28.28
CA VAL A 128 -28.84 -27.28 29.75
C VAL A 128 -28.74 -28.71 30.31
N ARG A 129 -29.51 -29.68 29.79
CA ARG A 129 -29.46 -31.08 30.30
C ARG A 129 -28.08 -31.71 30.13
N THR A 130 -27.40 -31.47 29.00
CA THR A 130 -26.05 -32.00 28.73
C THR A 130 -24.96 -31.34 29.61
N ALA A 131 -25.26 -30.22 30.27
CA ALA A 131 -24.37 -29.56 31.23
C ALA A 131 -24.59 -30.00 32.69
N GLN A 132 -25.71 -30.67 33.00
CA GLN A 132 -26.06 -31.05 34.38
C GLN A 132 -25.45 -32.39 34.84
N THR A 133 -24.88 -33.18 33.93
CA THR A 133 -24.33 -34.53 34.24
C THR A 133 -22.88 -34.54 34.73
N SER A 134 -22.23 -33.38 34.94
CA SER A 134 -20.88 -33.27 35.51
C SER A 134 -20.90 -32.57 36.87
N SER A 135 -21.52 -33.21 37.87
CA SER A 135 -21.66 -32.68 39.23
C SER A 135 -20.40 -32.88 40.08
N ARG A 136 -19.75 -31.77 40.50
CA ARG A 136 -19.12 -31.59 41.83
C ARG A 136 -18.59 -30.15 41.96
N CYS A 137 -19.48 -29.22 42.32
CA CYS A 137 -19.09 -27.88 42.77
C CYS A 137 -20.13 -27.34 43.76
N SER A 138 -19.86 -27.50 45.05
CA SER A 138 -20.73 -27.08 46.15
C SER A 138 -20.44 -25.65 46.60
N THR A 139 -20.80 -24.66 45.76
CA THR A 139 -21.18 -23.27 46.13
C THR A 139 -21.60 -22.54 44.86
N LEU A 140 -22.88 -22.61 44.48
CA LEU A 140 -23.39 -21.94 43.27
C LEU A 140 -24.84 -21.44 43.42
N SER A 141 -25.19 -20.98 44.62
CA SER A 141 -26.58 -20.69 45.04
C SER A 141 -26.82 -19.24 45.50
N LYS A 142 -25.86 -18.31 45.29
CA LYS A 142 -25.92 -16.94 45.84
C LYS A 142 -25.47 -15.79 44.91
N LEU A 143 -25.21 -16.05 43.62
CA LEU A 143 -24.75 -15.01 42.67
C LEU A 143 -25.68 -14.86 41.44
N VAL A 144 -26.90 -14.40 41.72
CA VAL A 144 -27.78 -13.74 40.73
C VAL A 144 -28.35 -12.48 41.38
N VAL A 145 -27.69 -11.34 41.21
CA VAL A 145 -28.18 -9.95 41.36
C VAL A 145 -27.03 -8.97 41.10
N ARG A 146 -27.34 -7.75 40.63
CA ARG A 146 -26.43 -6.63 40.29
C ARG A 146 -25.52 -6.81 39.07
N GLU A 147 -26.01 -6.31 37.93
CA GLU A 147 -25.15 -5.65 36.95
C GLU A 147 -24.58 -4.33 37.53
N ARG A 148 -23.29 -4.06 37.33
CA ARG A 148 -22.71 -2.74 36.98
C ARG A 148 -21.18 -2.83 36.84
N HIS A 149 -20.64 -1.96 35.99
CA HIS A 149 -19.21 -1.68 35.75
C HIS A 149 -18.24 -2.87 35.56
N PHE A 150 -17.73 -3.02 34.34
CA PHE A 150 -16.29 -3.19 34.10
C PHE A 150 -15.90 -2.59 32.74
N GLN A 151 -14.91 -1.71 32.74
CA GLN A 151 -14.17 -1.28 31.54
C GLN A 151 -12.79 -1.99 31.53
N ASN A 152 -12.01 -1.78 30.45
CA ASN A 152 -10.59 -2.18 30.30
C ASN A 152 -10.25 -3.67 30.10
N SER A 153 -10.48 -4.19 28.88
CA SER A 153 -9.69 -5.32 28.31
C SER A 153 -9.78 -5.46 26.77
N ARG A 154 -9.99 -4.37 26.01
CA ARG A 154 -10.42 -4.43 24.58
C ARG A 154 -9.38 -4.87 23.53
N ARG A 155 -8.15 -5.27 23.88
CA ARG A 155 -7.12 -5.63 22.88
C ARG A 155 -7.19 -7.08 22.39
N ASP A 156 -7.50 -8.06 23.23
CA ASP A 156 -7.45 -9.48 22.84
C ASP A 156 -8.75 -10.02 22.21
N GLU A 157 -9.93 -9.54 22.63
CA GLU A 157 -11.22 -10.03 22.10
C GLU A 157 -11.33 -9.87 20.57
N ASN A 158 -10.88 -8.73 20.03
CA ASN A 158 -10.90 -8.44 18.60
C ASN A 158 -10.01 -9.41 17.78
N ASN A 159 -8.90 -9.88 18.35
CA ASN A 159 -7.94 -10.75 17.69
C ASN A 159 -8.52 -12.17 17.50
N ALA A 160 -9.29 -12.65 18.49
CA ALA A 160 -10.04 -13.91 18.38
C ALA A 160 -11.21 -13.82 17.38
N ILE A 161 -11.99 -12.73 17.44
CA ILE A 161 -13.14 -12.50 16.54
C ILE A 161 -12.68 -12.39 15.08
N SER A 162 -11.60 -11.65 14.81
CA SER A 162 -11.02 -11.53 13.47
C SER A 162 -10.61 -12.89 12.89
N LYS A 163 -9.95 -13.76 13.69
CA LYS A 163 -9.53 -15.09 13.23
C LYS A 163 -10.72 -16.01 12.91
N ILE A 164 -11.81 -15.92 13.68
CA ILE A 164 -13.06 -16.64 13.40
C ILE A 164 -13.70 -16.14 12.10
N TYR A 165 -13.77 -14.82 11.88
CA TYR A 165 -14.24 -14.24 10.62
C TYR A 165 -13.41 -14.68 9.40
N THR A 166 -12.08 -14.71 9.53
CA THR A 166 -11.19 -15.19 8.47
C THR A 166 -11.47 -16.66 8.12
N ILE A 167 -11.62 -17.55 9.13
CA ILE A 167 -11.93 -18.96 8.90
C ILE A 167 -13.30 -19.13 8.21
N ILE A 168 -14.32 -18.37 8.62
CA ILE A 168 -15.65 -18.38 7.99
C ILE A 168 -15.56 -17.89 6.53
N ASN A 169 -14.85 -16.79 6.27
CA ASN A 169 -14.67 -16.28 4.91
C ASN A 169 -13.89 -17.25 4.01
N CYS A 170 -12.84 -17.91 4.52
CA CYS A 170 -12.15 -18.98 3.79
C CYS A 170 -13.09 -20.14 3.44
N ALA A 171 -13.94 -20.58 4.38
CA ALA A 171 -14.93 -21.62 4.12
C ALA A 171 -15.96 -21.18 3.04
N LEU A 172 -16.48 -19.96 3.12
CA LEU A 172 -17.42 -19.41 2.14
C LEU A 172 -16.78 -19.26 0.74
N VAL A 173 -15.51 -18.86 0.65
CA VAL A 173 -14.77 -18.79 -0.63
C VAL A 173 -14.56 -20.19 -1.24
N VAL A 174 -14.31 -21.22 -0.42
CA VAL A 174 -14.23 -22.61 -0.89
C VAL A 174 -15.60 -23.14 -1.36
N ILE A 175 -16.69 -22.78 -0.67
CA ILE A 175 -18.06 -23.18 -1.02
C ILE A 175 -18.56 -22.48 -2.29
N SER A 176 -18.23 -21.19 -2.47
CA SER A 176 -18.71 -20.37 -3.62
C SER A 176 -18.19 -20.84 -4.98
N LYS A 177 -17.05 -21.55 -5.05
CA LYS A 177 -16.51 -22.12 -6.29
C LYS A 177 -17.21 -23.45 -6.64
N HIS A 178 -18.42 -23.31 -7.18
CA HIS A 178 -19.41 -24.36 -7.48
C HIS A 178 -18.87 -25.64 -8.16
N GLN A 179 -17.77 -25.57 -8.92
CA GLN A 179 -17.14 -26.74 -9.55
C GLN A 179 -16.34 -27.63 -8.57
N CYS A 180 -15.81 -27.08 -7.47
CA CYS A 180 -15.05 -27.85 -6.48
C CYS A 180 -15.94 -28.83 -5.71
N TRP A 181 -17.17 -28.43 -5.37
CA TRP A 181 -18.15 -29.28 -4.69
C TRP A 181 -18.46 -30.56 -5.48
N GLN A 182 -18.60 -30.46 -6.81
CA GLN A 182 -18.86 -31.61 -7.69
C GLN A 182 -17.65 -32.53 -7.92
N ARG A 183 -16.44 -32.16 -7.46
CA ARG A 183 -15.28 -33.07 -7.34
C ARG A 183 -15.17 -33.66 -5.94
N LEU A 184 -15.33 -32.84 -4.90
CA LEU A 184 -15.29 -33.27 -3.51
C LEU A 184 -16.37 -34.30 -3.19
N LYS A 185 -17.62 -34.07 -3.64
CA LYS A 185 -18.74 -35.02 -3.52
C LYS A 185 -18.38 -36.39 -4.10
N ARG A 186 -17.89 -36.44 -5.34
CA ARG A 186 -17.49 -37.70 -6.01
C ARG A 186 -16.34 -38.42 -5.29
N HIS A 187 -15.37 -37.69 -4.71
CA HIS A 187 -14.32 -38.31 -3.90
C HIS A 187 -14.84 -38.85 -2.57
N LEU A 188 -15.73 -38.14 -1.87
CA LEU A 188 -16.35 -38.63 -0.64
C LEU A 188 -17.28 -39.83 -0.89
N GLU A 189 -18.05 -39.83 -1.98
CA GLU A 189 -18.85 -40.98 -2.42
C GLU A 189 -17.96 -42.19 -2.75
N THR A 190 -16.80 -41.97 -3.37
CA THR A 190 -15.81 -43.04 -3.64
C THR A 190 -15.22 -43.60 -2.33
N VAL A 191 -14.91 -42.75 -1.35
CA VAL A 191 -14.39 -43.19 -0.04
C VAL A 191 -15.45 -43.98 0.74
N LEU A 192 -16.69 -43.52 0.79
CA LEU A 192 -17.80 -44.22 1.46
C LEU A 192 -18.13 -45.57 0.79
N LEU A 193 -18.05 -45.66 -0.55
CA LEU A 193 -18.17 -46.93 -1.26
C LEU A 193 -17.03 -47.90 -0.93
N LEU A 194 -15.78 -47.41 -0.82
CA LEU A 194 -14.63 -48.21 -0.42
C LEU A 194 -14.73 -48.67 1.04
N GLU A 195 -15.19 -47.81 1.95
CA GLU A 195 -15.40 -48.15 3.37
C GLU A 195 -16.51 -49.20 3.53
N HIS A 196 -17.63 -49.07 2.80
CA HIS A 196 -18.71 -50.06 2.79
C HIS A 196 -18.29 -51.40 2.15
N ALA A 197 -17.46 -51.38 1.11
CA ALA A 197 -16.88 -52.59 0.52
C ALA A 197 -15.89 -53.27 1.47
N TYR A 198 -15.01 -52.49 2.12
CA TYR A 198 -14.03 -53.01 3.09
C TYR A 198 -14.73 -53.63 4.31
N SER A 199 -15.73 -52.95 4.86
CA SER A 199 -16.57 -53.45 5.96
C SER A 199 -17.24 -54.79 5.63
N LYS A 200 -17.74 -54.98 4.40
CA LYS A 200 -18.30 -56.26 3.96
C LYS A 200 -17.26 -57.37 3.79
N CYS A 201 -16.05 -57.04 3.35
CA CYS A 201 -14.97 -58.02 3.21
C CYS A 201 -14.38 -58.50 4.55
N VAL A 202 -14.36 -57.65 5.58
CA VAL A 202 -13.75 -57.94 6.89
C VAL A 202 -14.41 -59.11 7.64
N HIS A 203 -15.69 -59.41 7.38
CA HIS A 203 -16.40 -60.51 8.04
C HIS A 203 -16.23 -61.90 7.39
N LEU A 204 -15.54 -62.03 6.25
CA LEU A 204 -15.30 -63.32 5.61
C LEU A 204 -14.01 -63.99 6.13
N HIS A 205 -14.15 -65.16 6.76
CA HIS A 205 -13.03 -66.00 7.20
C HIS A 205 -12.35 -66.70 6.00
N LEU A 206 -11.60 -65.93 5.21
CA LEU A 206 -10.82 -66.42 4.08
C LEU A 206 -9.44 -66.93 4.52
N SER A 207 -9.02 -68.06 3.95
CA SER A 207 -7.68 -68.65 4.13
C SER A 207 -6.56 -67.74 3.62
N PRO A 208 -5.30 -67.92 4.08
CA PRO A 208 -4.19 -67.02 3.74
C PRO A 208 -4.02 -66.78 2.24
N ASP A 209 -4.06 -67.82 1.42
CA ASP A 209 -3.80 -67.74 -0.03
C ASP A 209 -4.82 -66.89 -0.77
N LYS A 210 -6.08 -66.90 -0.30
CA LYS A 210 -7.17 -66.08 -0.85
C LYS A 210 -7.04 -64.60 -0.46
N LYS A 211 -6.33 -64.27 0.64
CA LYS A 211 -5.99 -62.89 0.99
C LYS A 211 -4.87 -62.34 0.10
N THR A 212 -3.90 -63.17 -0.28
CA THR A 212 -2.80 -62.81 -1.20
C THR A 212 -3.31 -62.39 -2.57
N LEU A 213 -4.25 -63.13 -3.17
CA LEU A 213 -4.89 -62.75 -4.45
C LEU A 213 -5.62 -61.40 -4.38
N LEU A 214 -6.26 -61.09 -3.25
CA LEU A 214 -7.00 -59.84 -3.05
C LEU A 214 -6.07 -58.62 -2.98
N TYR A 215 -4.88 -58.79 -2.41
CA TYR A 215 -3.84 -57.74 -2.36
C TYR A 215 -3.19 -57.51 -3.73
N GLN A 216 -2.88 -58.56 -4.47
CA GLN A 216 -2.24 -58.45 -5.80
C GLN A 216 -3.15 -57.78 -6.85
N SER A 217 -4.47 -57.87 -6.69
CA SER A 217 -5.46 -57.36 -7.66
C SER A 217 -5.84 -55.88 -7.50
N THR A 218 -5.30 -55.14 -6.50
CA THR A 218 -5.71 -53.74 -6.24
C THR A 218 -4.59 -52.66 -6.37
N PRO A 219 -3.96 -52.45 -7.56
CA PRO A 219 -2.90 -51.44 -7.74
C PRO A 219 -3.26 -49.98 -7.40
N ARG A 220 -4.56 -49.63 -7.36
CA ARG A 220 -5.01 -48.26 -7.04
C ARG A 220 -4.94 -47.93 -5.54
N LEU A 221 -5.17 -48.90 -4.64
CA LEU A 221 -5.16 -48.64 -3.19
C LEU A 221 -3.74 -48.32 -2.70
N LEU A 222 -2.77 -49.13 -3.12
CA LEU A 222 -1.35 -48.97 -2.77
C LEU A 222 -0.80 -47.62 -3.24
N ARG A 223 -1.11 -47.19 -4.47
CA ARG A 223 -0.76 -45.86 -5.00
C ARG A 223 -1.41 -44.69 -4.24
N MET A 224 -2.54 -44.91 -3.56
CA MET A 224 -3.20 -43.88 -2.77
C MET A 224 -2.61 -43.78 -1.36
N MET A 225 -2.29 -44.93 -0.72
CA MET A 225 -1.61 -44.96 0.58
C MET A 225 -0.18 -44.40 0.50
N LEU A 226 0.57 -44.70 -0.56
CA LEU A 226 1.90 -44.12 -0.79
C LEU A 226 1.87 -42.58 -0.91
N LYS A 227 0.80 -42.01 -1.49
CA LYS A 227 0.61 -40.54 -1.53
C LYS A 227 0.27 -39.95 -0.15
N PHE A 228 -0.46 -40.68 0.70
CA PHE A 228 -0.68 -40.25 2.08
C PHE A 228 0.60 -40.31 2.93
N SER A 229 1.44 -41.35 2.74
CA SER A 229 2.75 -41.43 3.38
C SER A 229 3.64 -40.24 3.01
N ALA A 230 3.70 -39.87 1.73
CA ALA A 230 4.52 -38.74 1.27
C ALA A 230 4.15 -37.40 1.94
N ILE A 231 2.86 -37.18 2.23
CA ILE A 231 2.39 -35.97 2.94
C ILE A 231 2.78 -36.02 4.43
N HIS A 232 2.83 -37.21 5.04
CA HIS A 232 3.17 -37.35 6.46
C HIS A 232 4.68 -37.35 6.74
N THR A 233 5.50 -37.84 5.80
CA THR A 233 6.98 -37.84 5.91
C THR A 233 7.56 -36.42 5.74
N ALA A 234 6.91 -35.54 4.97
CA ALA A 234 7.33 -34.14 4.80
C ALA A 234 7.36 -33.32 6.11
N ALA A 235 6.80 -33.84 7.21
CA ALA A 235 6.78 -33.20 8.53
C ALA A 235 7.87 -33.70 9.51
N ARG A 236 8.70 -34.69 9.13
CA ARG A 236 9.82 -35.21 9.95
C ARG A 236 10.91 -35.79 9.03
N GLY A 237 12.07 -35.14 8.92
CA GLY A 237 13.08 -35.55 7.92
C GLY A 237 14.49 -34.96 8.05
N THR A 238 15.00 -34.73 9.25
CA THR A 238 16.46 -34.59 9.45
C THR A 238 17.08 -35.99 9.45
N VAL A 239 18.33 -36.14 8.95
CA VAL A 239 19.22 -37.33 9.05
C VAL A 239 19.04 -38.44 7.98
N GLN A 240 19.94 -38.38 6.97
CA GLN A 240 20.73 -39.47 6.34
C GLN A 240 20.18 -40.59 5.41
N LEU A 241 20.98 -40.83 4.34
CA LEU A 241 21.34 -42.11 3.67
C LEU A 241 20.26 -42.94 2.92
N SER A 242 20.56 -43.75 1.88
CA SER A 242 21.66 -43.79 0.89
C SER A 242 21.35 -44.77 -0.27
N MET A 243 22.15 -44.73 -1.36
CA MET A 243 22.26 -45.75 -2.44
C MET A 243 21.03 -46.00 -3.36
N ARG A 244 21.14 -46.71 -4.50
CA ARG A 244 22.04 -46.62 -5.70
C ARG A 244 21.55 -47.65 -6.75
N ALA A 245 21.83 -47.43 -8.05
CA ALA A 245 21.66 -48.38 -9.18
C ALA A 245 20.19 -48.81 -9.49
N LEU A 246 19.81 -49.33 -10.68
CA LEU A 246 20.54 -49.89 -11.84
C LEU A 246 20.13 -49.24 -13.19
N SER A 247 20.69 -49.72 -14.31
CA SER A 247 20.76 -49.02 -15.61
C SER A 247 20.59 -49.91 -16.87
N ALA A 248 20.09 -49.33 -17.97
CA ALA A 248 20.03 -49.87 -19.34
C ALA A 248 19.10 -51.11 -19.54
N THR A 249 18.74 -51.59 -20.74
CA THR A 249 19.04 -51.26 -22.17
C THR A 249 17.73 -50.86 -22.94
N SER A 250 17.47 -50.90 -24.26
CA SER A 250 18.13 -51.41 -25.49
C SER A 250 17.72 -50.66 -26.80
N ALA A 251 18.43 -51.03 -27.88
CA ALA A 251 18.11 -51.09 -29.32
C ALA A 251 16.66 -51.44 -29.78
N THR A 252 16.20 -51.30 -31.06
CA THR A 252 16.56 -50.51 -32.28
C THR A 252 15.32 -50.35 -33.24
N PRO A 253 15.29 -50.55 -34.60
CA PRO A 253 14.98 -49.42 -35.51
C PRO A 253 13.91 -49.65 -36.63
N ASN A 254 13.83 -48.66 -37.55
CA ASN A 254 13.40 -48.69 -38.97
C ASN A 254 12.07 -48.07 -39.45
N ARG A 255 12.23 -46.83 -39.98
CA ARG A 255 11.74 -46.32 -41.28
C ARG A 255 10.23 -45.97 -41.48
N PRO A 256 9.90 -45.11 -42.48
CA PRO A 256 8.89 -44.07 -42.26
C PRO A 256 7.74 -44.01 -43.28
N SER A 257 6.74 -43.17 -43.00
CA SER A 257 5.99 -42.44 -44.03
C SER A 257 5.35 -41.16 -43.48
N SER A 258 4.97 -40.28 -44.40
CA SER A 258 4.46 -38.93 -44.24
C SER A 258 3.20 -38.79 -43.37
N LEU A 259 3.25 -37.86 -42.40
CA LEU A 259 2.25 -36.80 -42.15
C LEU A 259 2.75 -35.90 -41.00
N GLN A 260 2.70 -34.57 -41.14
CA GLN A 260 3.06 -33.63 -40.08
C GLN A 260 1.82 -33.02 -39.42
N PRO A 261 1.47 -33.46 -38.20
CA PRO A 261 0.75 -32.64 -37.23
C PRO A 261 1.73 -32.00 -36.23
N LEU A 262 1.47 -30.72 -35.95
CA LEU A 262 1.93 -29.87 -34.82
C LEU A 262 2.87 -30.49 -33.77
N LEU A 263 4.02 -29.81 -33.56
CA LEU A 263 5.10 -30.07 -32.59
C LEU A 263 4.69 -30.89 -31.34
N PRO A 264 5.08 -32.18 -31.25
CA PRO A 264 4.72 -33.01 -30.10
C PRO A 264 5.42 -32.61 -28.79
N GLU A 265 4.69 -32.73 -27.69
CA GLU A 265 5.13 -32.49 -26.29
C GLU A 265 6.45 -33.20 -25.92
N LYS A 266 6.77 -34.29 -26.63
CA LYS A 266 8.04 -35.03 -26.50
C LYS A 266 9.28 -34.15 -26.71
N ASN A 267 9.25 -33.14 -27.59
CA ASN A 267 10.43 -32.32 -27.88
C ASN A 267 10.84 -31.47 -26.66
N TYR A 268 9.89 -30.88 -25.95
CA TYR A 268 10.16 -30.10 -24.74
C TYR A 268 10.75 -30.98 -23.63
N ARG A 269 10.17 -32.17 -23.42
CA ARG A 269 10.72 -33.15 -22.46
C ARG A 269 12.10 -33.68 -22.88
N ARG A 270 12.39 -33.82 -24.17
CA ARG A 270 13.69 -34.30 -24.68
C ARG A 270 14.80 -33.25 -24.52
N ALA A 271 14.47 -31.97 -24.69
CA ALA A 271 15.37 -30.85 -24.38
C ALA A 271 15.74 -30.78 -22.88
N ILE A 272 14.83 -31.19 -21.99
CA ILE A 272 15.08 -31.28 -20.54
C ILE A 272 15.77 -32.61 -20.16
N SER A 273 15.48 -33.72 -20.85
CA SER A 273 16.03 -35.04 -20.52
C SER A 273 17.41 -35.30 -21.10
N GLN A 274 17.83 -34.58 -22.15
CA GLN A 274 19.23 -34.45 -22.46
C GLN A 274 19.86 -33.59 -21.37
N LYS A 275 20.52 -34.26 -20.39
CA LYS A 275 21.64 -33.64 -19.69
C LYS A 275 22.66 -33.25 -20.75
N ALA A 276 22.60 -32.00 -21.21
CA ALA A 276 23.69 -31.43 -21.96
C ALA A 276 24.89 -31.45 -21.02
N GLN A 277 25.89 -32.28 -21.35
CA GLN A 277 27.24 -32.09 -20.84
C GLN A 277 27.79 -30.85 -21.53
N VAL A 278 27.30 -29.68 -21.11
CA VAL A 278 27.97 -28.41 -21.35
C VAL A 278 29.22 -28.47 -20.49
N VAL A 279 30.28 -29.06 -21.05
CA VAL A 279 31.62 -28.98 -20.48
C VAL A 279 32.03 -27.52 -20.64
N HIS A 280 31.70 -26.72 -19.63
CA HIS A 280 32.12 -25.33 -19.57
C HIS A 280 33.65 -25.32 -19.44
N PRO A 281 34.40 -24.79 -20.43
CA PRO A 281 35.85 -24.69 -20.30
C PRO A 281 36.15 -23.68 -19.19
N ASN A 282 36.80 -24.19 -18.14
CA ASN A 282 36.84 -23.63 -16.78
C ASN A 282 35.50 -23.76 -16.03
N GLU A 283 35.45 -24.67 -15.05
CA GLU A 283 34.36 -24.76 -14.06
C GLU A 283 34.47 -23.61 -13.05
N TYR A 284 34.02 -22.42 -13.44
CA TYR A 284 33.83 -21.28 -12.52
C TYR A 284 32.63 -21.56 -11.58
N VAL A 285 32.87 -22.33 -10.52
CA VAL A 285 31.89 -22.57 -9.46
C VAL A 285 31.75 -21.31 -8.61
N VAL A 286 30.61 -20.62 -8.74
CA VAL A 286 30.22 -19.52 -7.86
C VAL A 286 29.47 -20.10 -6.66
N GLU A 287 30.18 -20.29 -5.55
CA GLU A 287 29.60 -20.81 -4.31
C GLU A 287 28.51 -19.88 -3.74
N PRO A 288 27.44 -20.42 -3.10
CA PRO A 288 26.43 -19.61 -2.44
C PRO A 288 27.03 -18.69 -1.37
N PRO A 289 26.81 -17.37 -1.41
CA PRO A 289 27.49 -16.43 -0.52
C PRO A 289 27.04 -16.61 0.93
N ALA A 290 27.92 -17.15 1.78
CA ALA A 290 27.66 -17.47 3.20
C ALA A 290 27.32 -16.25 4.10
N ALA A 291 27.31 -15.04 3.56
CA ALA A 291 26.71 -13.87 4.19
C ALA A 291 25.17 -13.94 4.15
N LEU A 292 24.57 -14.36 3.04
CA LEU A 292 23.11 -14.42 2.83
C LEU A 292 22.44 -15.64 3.50
N LEU A 293 23.22 -16.52 4.14
CA LEU A 293 22.72 -17.59 4.99
C LEU A 293 22.40 -17.13 6.42
N ARG A 294 22.63 -15.85 6.74
CA ARG A 294 22.33 -15.21 8.02
C ARG A 294 21.29 -14.11 7.83
N GLU A 295 20.47 -13.91 8.85
CA GLU A 295 19.48 -12.82 8.86
C GLU A 295 20.18 -11.45 8.88
N ALA A 296 19.61 -10.47 8.17
CA ALA A 296 20.16 -9.13 8.09
C ALA A 296 19.88 -8.35 9.39
N LEU A 297 20.94 -8.03 10.14
CA LEU A 297 20.85 -7.21 11.34
C LEU A 297 20.64 -5.74 10.95
N VAL A 298 19.39 -5.27 11.06
CA VAL A 298 19.03 -3.86 10.86
C VAL A 298 18.94 -3.17 12.24
N PRO A 299 19.86 -2.24 12.59
CA PRO A 299 19.82 -1.55 13.86
C PRO A 299 18.66 -0.55 13.92
N LYS A 300 18.09 -0.32 15.11
CA LYS A 300 17.14 0.77 15.33
C LYS A 300 17.88 2.08 15.54
N VAL A 301 17.82 2.96 14.55
CA VAL A 301 18.38 4.32 14.55
C VAL A 301 17.23 5.31 14.42
N LYS A 302 17.29 6.45 15.12
CA LYS A 302 16.38 7.59 14.97
C LYS A 302 16.88 8.48 13.83
N LEU A 303 16.05 8.77 12.84
CA LEU A 303 16.49 9.43 11.60
C LEU A 303 16.13 10.93 11.59
N TYR A 304 17.13 11.75 11.92
CA TYR A 304 17.06 13.21 12.05
C TYR A 304 18.05 13.96 11.15
N GLY A 305 18.61 13.33 10.13
CA GLY A 305 19.26 14.01 9.01
C GLY A 305 18.24 14.61 8.02
N PRO A 306 18.66 14.97 6.79
CA PRO A 306 17.81 15.57 5.76
C PRO A 306 16.80 14.59 5.14
N GLY A 307 16.65 13.37 5.68
CA GLY A 307 15.84 12.27 5.13
C GLY A 307 16.71 11.10 4.64
N PRO A 308 16.21 9.84 4.69
CA PRO A 308 14.86 9.41 5.06
C PRO A 308 14.52 9.73 6.52
N SER A 309 13.25 10.00 6.81
CA SER A 309 12.73 10.23 8.16
C SER A 309 12.32 8.90 8.83
N ASP A 310 12.07 8.91 10.14
CA ASP A 310 11.46 7.76 10.81
C ASP A 310 10.06 7.48 10.22
N MET A 311 9.70 6.20 10.14
CA MET A 311 8.43 5.72 9.59
C MET A 311 7.51 5.23 10.72
N PRO A 312 6.37 5.91 11.00
CA PRO A 312 5.36 5.47 11.95
C PRO A 312 4.89 4.02 11.77
N ASP A 313 4.65 3.32 12.89
CA ASP A 313 4.19 1.92 12.95
C ASP A 313 3.02 1.60 12.00
N SER A 314 2.07 2.53 11.83
CA SER A 314 0.92 2.36 10.93
C SER A 314 1.29 2.31 9.46
N ILE A 315 2.30 3.09 9.05
CA ILE A 315 2.87 3.04 7.70
C ILE A 315 3.69 1.77 7.56
N GLN A 316 4.56 1.45 8.52
CA GLN A 316 5.37 0.23 8.49
C GLN A 316 4.52 -1.06 8.40
N GLN A 317 3.39 -1.12 9.11
CA GLN A 317 2.46 -2.26 9.07
C GLN A 317 1.84 -2.47 7.68
N SER A 318 1.63 -1.41 6.90
CA SER A 318 1.06 -1.50 5.54
C SER A 318 1.96 -2.20 4.53
N LEU A 319 3.29 -2.18 4.74
CA LEU A 319 4.27 -2.87 3.88
C LEU A 319 4.13 -4.40 3.95
N ASN A 320 3.62 -4.92 5.07
CA ASN A 320 3.40 -6.34 5.32
C ASN A 320 2.07 -6.87 4.71
N ALA A 321 1.30 -6.03 4.01
CA ALA A 321 0.07 -6.45 3.36
C ALA A 321 0.35 -7.38 2.15
N PRO A 322 -0.47 -8.42 1.91
CA PRO A 322 -0.31 -9.30 0.76
C PRO A 322 -0.34 -8.55 -0.58
N LEU A 323 0.54 -8.94 -1.50
CA LEU A 323 0.60 -8.36 -2.84
C LEU A 323 -0.68 -8.63 -3.64
N LEU A 324 -1.24 -7.58 -4.21
CA LEU A 324 -2.24 -7.66 -5.28
C LEU A 324 -1.55 -7.69 -6.63
N GLY A 325 -2.23 -8.14 -7.69
CA GLY A 325 -1.77 -7.91 -9.05
C GLY A 325 -1.85 -6.42 -9.39
N HIS A 326 -0.88 -5.90 -10.14
CA HIS A 326 -0.73 -4.48 -10.45
C HIS A 326 -1.85 -3.89 -11.36
N LEU A 327 -2.77 -4.72 -11.86
CA LEU A 327 -4.01 -4.32 -12.55
C LEU A 327 -5.28 -4.84 -11.85
N HIS A 328 -5.20 -5.35 -10.61
CA HIS A 328 -6.39 -5.75 -9.86
C HIS A 328 -7.22 -4.51 -9.50
N PRO A 329 -8.57 -4.53 -9.61
CA PRO A 329 -9.42 -3.39 -9.27
C PRO A 329 -9.19 -2.84 -7.85
N GLN A 330 -8.85 -3.72 -6.90
CA GLN A 330 -8.50 -3.32 -5.53
C GLN A 330 -7.21 -2.48 -5.47
N PHE A 331 -6.22 -2.76 -6.34
CA PHE A 331 -4.98 -2.00 -6.42
C PHE A 331 -5.19 -0.67 -7.15
N LEU A 332 -5.96 -0.67 -8.25
CA LEU A 332 -6.31 0.55 -8.98
C LEU A 332 -7.13 1.52 -8.10
N ASN A 333 -8.01 1.01 -7.23
CA ASN A 333 -8.68 1.83 -6.22
C ASN A 333 -7.71 2.43 -5.19
N ILE A 334 -6.66 1.71 -4.78
CA ILE A 334 -5.62 2.25 -3.89
C ILE A 334 -4.77 3.32 -4.61
N MET A 335 -4.48 3.15 -5.91
CA MET A 335 -3.83 4.18 -6.73
C MET A 335 -4.72 5.44 -6.84
N LYS A 336 -6.04 5.28 -6.93
CA LYS A 336 -7.00 6.39 -6.91
C LYS A 336 -7.04 7.10 -5.54
N ASP A 337 -7.09 6.35 -4.43
CA ASP A 337 -6.96 6.91 -3.06
C ASP A 337 -5.67 7.74 -2.94
N VAL A 338 -4.55 7.20 -3.42
CA VAL A 338 -3.25 7.90 -3.43
C VAL A 338 -3.33 9.17 -4.28
N ARG A 339 -3.91 9.12 -5.49
CA ARG A 339 -4.06 10.32 -6.33
C ARG A 339 -4.83 11.43 -5.61
N SER A 340 -5.97 11.12 -5.00
CA SER A 340 -6.75 12.13 -4.27
C SER A 340 -6.04 12.63 -3.02
N GLY A 341 -5.26 11.78 -2.33
CA GLY A 341 -4.37 12.22 -1.26
C GLY A 341 -3.23 13.13 -1.74
N LEU A 342 -2.68 12.88 -2.94
CA LEU A 342 -1.66 13.75 -3.55
C LEU A 342 -2.24 15.09 -4.02
N GLN A 343 -3.41 15.08 -4.62
CA GLN A 343 -4.18 16.28 -4.96
C GLN A 343 -4.43 17.15 -3.71
N TYR A 344 -4.73 16.51 -2.57
CA TYR A 344 -4.87 17.20 -1.29
C TYR A 344 -3.55 17.78 -0.74
N VAL A 345 -2.46 17.00 -0.64
CA VAL A 345 -1.22 17.53 -0.03
C VAL A 345 -0.47 18.54 -0.91
N PHE A 346 -0.66 18.50 -2.24
CA PHE A 346 -0.18 19.55 -3.14
C PHE A 346 -1.13 20.78 -3.21
N GLN A 347 -2.36 20.67 -2.68
CA GLN A 347 -3.48 21.57 -2.93
C GLN A 347 -3.65 21.86 -4.43
N THR A 348 -4.22 20.88 -5.15
CA THR A 348 -4.39 20.96 -6.61
C THR A 348 -5.61 20.19 -7.11
N GLN A 349 -6.30 20.75 -8.12
CA GLN A 349 -7.39 20.11 -8.87
C GLN A 349 -6.90 19.42 -10.15
N ASN A 350 -5.60 19.46 -10.43
CA ASN A 350 -5.00 18.89 -11.64
C ASN A 350 -5.34 17.40 -11.79
N LYS A 351 -5.70 16.99 -13.02
CA LYS A 351 -6.06 15.59 -13.31
C LYS A 351 -4.84 14.67 -13.35
N LEU A 352 -3.72 15.17 -13.90
CA LEU A 352 -2.46 14.42 -14.05
C LEU A 352 -1.62 14.49 -12.76
N THR A 353 -2.12 13.86 -11.71
CA THR A 353 -1.44 13.70 -10.42
C THR A 353 -1.22 12.21 -10.13
N PHE A 354 0.01 11.81 -9.77
CA PHE A 354 0.36 10.40 -9.57
C PHE A 354 1.62 10.25 -8.69
N ALA A 355 1.95 9.02 -8.31
CA ALA A 355 3.24 8.70 -7.68
C ALA A 355 4.14 7.96 -8.69
N LEU A 356 5.22 8.60 -9.11
CA LEU A 356 6.19 7.98 -10.03
C LEU A 356 6.99 6.89 -9.31
N SER A 357 7.21 5.78 -10.00
CA SER A 357 7.99 4.62 -9.53
C SER A 357 9.51 4.88 -9.55
N GLY A 358 9.96 5.78 -8.68
CA GLY A 358 11.34 6.19 -8.47
C GLY A 358 11.50 7.13 -7.27
N THR A 359 12.72 7.59 -6.97
CA THR A 359 12.97 8.57 -5.88
C THR A 359 12.84 10.01 -6.40
N GLY A 360 13.00 11.03 -5.55
CA GLY A 360 12.86 12.45 -5.93
C GLY A 360 13.68 12.88 -7.17
N HIS A 361 14.87 12.30 -7.41
CA HIS A 361 15.64 12.56 -8.63
C HIS A 361 14.93 12.03 -9.90
N ALA A 362 14.17 10.94 -9.81
CA ALA A 362 13.34 10.47 -10.92
C ALA A 362 12.15 11.41 -11.16
N GLY A 363 11.63 12.07 -10.12
CA GLY A 363 10.66 13.16 -10.27
C GLY A 363 11.25 14.36 -11.02
N MET A 364 12.47 14.78 -10.65
CA MET A 364 13.23 15.81 -11.37
C MET A 364 13.45 15.42 -12.84
N GLU A 365 13.97 14.22 -13.11
CA GLU A 365 14.23 13.74 -14.46
C GLU A 365 12.94 13.64 -15.29
N CYS A 366 11.87 13.06 -14.73
CA CYS A 366 10.56 12.96 -15.36
C CYS A 366 9.99 14.33 -15.74
N ALA A 367 10.07 15.35 -14.87
CA ALA A 367 9.63 16.70 -15.20
C ALA A 367 10.38 17.27 -16.42
N PHE A 368 11.71 17.17 -16.45
CA PHE A 368 12.52 17.71 -17.54
C PHE A 368 12.33 16.96 -18.87
N VAL A 369 12.34 15.62 -18.88
CA VAL A 369 12.23 14.86 -20.14
C VAL A 369 10.86 14.98 -20.83
N ASN A 370 9.83 15.36 -20.08
CA ASN A 370 8.48 15.61 -20.61
C ASN A 370 8.25 17.08 -21.01
N LEU A 371 8.76 18.04 -20.22
CA LEU A 371 8.48 19.46 -20.43
C LEU A 371 9.46 20.17 -21.36
N CYS A 372 10.68 19.65 -21.54
CA CYS A 372 11.73 20.27 -22.36
C CYS A 372 12.08 19.42 -23.59
N GLU A 373 12.34 20.07 -24.72
CA GLU A 373 12.95 19.48 -25.92
C GLU A 373 14.39 20.00 -26.13
N ARG A 374 15.20 19.24 -26.88
CA ARG A 374 16.61 19.57 -27.16
C ARG A 374 16.76 20.98 -27.75
N ASN A 375 17.75 21.73 -27.26
CA ASN A 375 18.02 23.15 -27.51
C ASN A 375 16.96 24.15 -26.97
N GLU A 376 15.92 23.71 -26.25
CA GLU A 376 15.02 24.67 -25.60
C GLU A 376 15.67 25.33 -24.38
N ARG A 377 15.29 26.58 -24.12
CA ARG A 377 15.84 27.39 -23.02
C ARG A 377 15.26 27.00 -21.68
N VAL A 378 16.11 26.78 -20.69
CA VAL A 378 15.70 26.56 -19.29
C VAL A 378 16.49 27.47 -18.35
N LEU A 379 15.76 28.17 -17.48
CA LEU A 379 16.32 28.97 -16.40
C LEU A 379 16.32 28.14 -15.11
N ILE A 380 17.50 27.95 -14.51
CA ILE A 380 17.67 27.21 -13.26
C ILE A 380 17.98 28.18 -12.14
N ILE A 381 17.13 28.23 -11.09
CA ILE A 381 17.46 28.92 -9.84
C ILE A 381 18.36 28.01 -9.01
N LYS A 382 19.52 28.53 -8.59
CA LYS A 382 20.52 27.77 -7.82
C LYS A 382 20.91 28.53 -6.55
N ASN A 383 20.24 28.19 -5.45
CA ASN A 383 20.61 28.56 -4.07
C ASN A 383 21.14 27.36 -3.23
N GLY A 384 21.49 26.26 -3.90
CA GLY A 384 21.97 25.03 -3.27
C GLY A 384 22.19 23.87 -4.26
N ILE A 385 22.27 22.65 -3.74
CA ILE A 385 22.61 21.46 -4.55
C ILE A 385 21.50 21.04 -5.53
N TRP A 386 20.22 21.30 -5.25
CA TRP A 386 19.14 20.81 -6.12
C TRP A 386 19.07 21.60 -7.42
N GLY A 387 19.29 22.93 -7.38
CA GLY A 387 19.54 23.73 -8.57
C GLY A 387 20.79 23.27 -9.35
N ALA A 388 21.86 22.87 -8.66
CA ALA A 388 23.05 22.31 -9.32
C ALA A 388 22.76 20.95 -10.02
N ARG A 389 21.92 20.10 -9.43
CA ARG A 389 21.48 18.83 -10.04
C ARG A 389 20.55 19.06 -11.24
N ALA A 390 19.61 19.99 -11.14
CA ALA A 390 18.74 20.38 -12.26
C ALA A 390 19.56 20.96 -13.43
N ALA A 391 20.61 21.75 -13.17
CA ALA A 391 21.49 22.27 -14.21
C ALA A 391 22.37 21.19 -14.88
N ASP A 392 22.85 20.18 -14.14
CA ASP A 392 23.57 19.03 -14.71
C ASP A 392 22.64 18.15 -15.57
N LEU A 393 21.44 17.84 -15.07
CA LEU A 393 20.39 17.15 -15.82
C LEU A 393 20.02 17.88 -17.11
N ALA A 394 19.77 19.19 -17.04
CA ALA A 394 19.41 20.01 -18.19
C ALA A 394 20.50 19.99 -19.28
N LYS A 395 21.78 19.97 -18.89
CA LYS A 395 22.92 19.82 -19.82
C LYS A 395 22.99 18.42 -20.44
N ARG A 396 22.68 17.36 -19.68
CA ARG A 396 22.59 15.98 -20.20
C ARG A 396 21.45 15.79 -21.21
N LEU A 397 20.42 16.62 -21.11
CA LEU A 397 19.29 16.69 -22.07
C LEU A 397 19.52 17.69 -23.21
N GLU A 398 20.74 18.24 -23.33
CA GLU A 398 21.15 19.15 -24.39
C GLU A 398 20.23 20.40 -24.51
N LEU A 399 19.91 21.02 -23.37
CA LEU A 399 19.11 22.24 -23.28
C LEU A 399 20.00 23.50 -23.27
N ASP A 400 19.44 24.67 -23.63
CA ASP A 400 20.11 25.98 -23.47
C ASP A 400 19.91 26.44 -22.01
N VAL A 401 20.93 26.22 -21.16
CA VAL A 401 20.81 26.35 -19.70
C VAL A 401 21.40 27.66 -19.17
N LYS A 402 20.55 28.59 -18.74
CA LYS A 402 20.95 29.76 -17.93
C LYS A 402 20.78 29.42 -16.46
N VAL A 403 21.83 29.62 -15.66
CA VAL A 403 21.77 29.47 -14.19
C VAL A 403 21.70 30.84 -13.55
N LEU A 404 20.70 31.05 -12.68
CA LEU A 404 20.65 32.20 -11.78
C LEU A 404 21.22 31.76 -10.43
N GLU A 405 22.48 32.11 -10.22
CA GLU A 405 23.21 31.85 -8.97
C GLU A 405 22.69 32.74 -7.83
N VAL A 406 22.51 32.14 -6.65
CA VAL A 406 22.04 32.74 -5.40
C VAL A 406 22.93 32.23 -4.28
N THR A 407 23.21 33.05 -3.28
CA THR A 407 24.08 32.68 -2.15
C THR A 407 23.49 31.51 -1.36
N GLU A 408 24.35 30.68 -0.79
CA GLU A 408 23.92 29.61 0.13
C GLU A 408 23.21 30.23 1.34
N GLY A 409 21.95 29.86 1.58
CA GLY A 409 21.14 30.43 2.66
C GLY A 409 20.22 31.59 2.24
N GLU A 410 20.32 32.06 0.99
CA GLU A 410 19.48 33.13 0.43
C GLU A 410 18.39 32.61 -0.54
N VAL A 411 17.55 33.56 -0.99
CA VAL A 411 16.49 33.40 -1.98
C VAL A 411 16.67 34.43 -3.11
N VAL A 412 16.18 34.16 -4.33
CA VAL A 412 16.21 35.19 -5.39
C VAL A 412 15.08 36.19 -5.21
N HIS A 413 15.40 37.49 -5.25
CA HIS A 413 14.38 38.55 -5.30
C HIS A 413 13.57 38.50 -6.60
N LEU A 414 12.26 38.71 -6.50
CA LEU A 414 11.32 38.59 -7.62
C LEU A 414 11.69 39.49 -8.81
N ASP A 415 12.18 40.72 -8.57
CA ASP A 415 12.60 41.63 -9.65
C ASP A 415 13.82 41.11 -10.43
N ARG A 416 14.79 40.50 -9.73
CA ARG A 416 15.97 39.87 -10.34
C ARG A 416 15.54 38.66 -11.18
N PHE A 417 14.56 37.89 -10.68
CA PHE A 417 13.96 36.79 -11.41
C PHE A 417 13.23 37.26 -12.67
N ALA A 418 12.28 38.20 -12.54
CA ALA A 418 11.49 38.73 -13.64
C ALA A 418 12.34 39.38 -14.74
N LYS A 419 13.36 40.16 -14.37
CA LYS A 419 14.36 40.67 -15.31
C LYS A 419 15.07 39.53 -16.06
N THR A 420 15.52 38.51 -15.34
CA THR A 420 16.26 37.37 -15.94
C THR A 420 15.38 36.55 -16.89
N VAL A 421 14.11 36.33 -16.54
CA VAL A 421 13.10 35.67 -17.38
C VAL A 421 12.84 36.49 -18.65
N LYS A 422 12.60 37.79 -18.53
CA LYS A 422 12.35 38.70 -19.66
C LYS A 422 13.55 38.81 -20.62
N GLU A 423 14.77 38.78 -20.11
CA GLU A 423 16.00 38.84 -20.92
C GLU A 423 16.33 37.52 -21.62
N PHE A 424 16.06 36.38 -20.98
CA PHE A 424 16.46 35.07 -21.50
C PHE A 424 15.38 34.39 -22.35
N LEU A 425 14.11 34.66 -22.05
CA LEU A 425 12.93 34.00 -22.62
C LEU A 425 13.02 32.45 -22.48
N PRO A 426 13.03 31.93 -21.25
CA PRO A 426 13.03 30.48 -21.01
C PRO A 426 11.71 29.84 -21.42
N SER A 427 11.78 28.60 -21.93
CA SER A 427 10.61 27.73 -22.09
C SER A 427 10.14 27.14 -20.76
N ALA A 428 11.07 26.89 -19.84
CA ALA A 428 10.79 26.39 -18.49
C ALA A 428 11.72 27.01 -17.44
N VAL A 429 11.25 27.07 -16.20
CA VAL A 429 12.00 27.52 -15.02
C VAL A 429 12.02 26.40 -13.99
N PHE A 430 13.19 26.13 -13.40
CA PHE A 430 13.31 25.25 -12.24
C PHE A 430 13.61 26.04 -10.96
N LEU A 431 12.87 25.77 -9.89
CA LEU A 431 13.06 26.38 -8.57
C LEU A 431 12.86 25.31 -7.48
N CYS A 432 13.76 25.26 -6.49
CA CYS A 432 13.59 24.38 -5.33
C CYS A 432 12.95 25.13 -4.15
N HIS A 433 11.75 24.71 -3.77
CA HIS A 433 11.02 25.30 -2.64
C HIS A 433 11.71 24.93 -1.31
N GLY A 434 12.06 23.66 -1.09
CA GLY A 434 12.74 23.20 0.12
C GLY A 434 14.20 22.82 -0.14
N GLU A 435 15.12 23.78 -0.14
CA GLU A 435 16.53 23.54 -0.47
C GLU A 435 17.27 22.91 0.71
N SER A 436 17.14 21.58 0.82
CA SER A 436 17.66 20.79 1.94
C SER A 436 19.19 20.65 2.04
N SER A 437 19.97 21.29 1.18
CA SER A 437 21.41 21.48 1.38
C SER A 437 21.74 22.73 2.21
N THR A 438 20.90 23.76 2.22
CA THR A 438 21.10 25.02 2.96
C THR A 438 20.09 25.23 4.10
N GLY A 439 18.89 24.65 4.00
CA GLY A 439 17.81 24.86 4.98
C GLY A 439 16.85 26.00 4.62
N VAL A 440 16.80 26.40 3.35
CA VAL A 440 15.96 27.50 2.87
C VAL A 440 14.59 27.00 2.42
N ALA A 441 13.53 27.67 2.86
CA ALA A 441 12.21 27.67 2.24
C ALA A 441 12.11 28.86 1.27
N HIS A 442 12.16 28.61 -0.03
CA HIS A 442 12.12 29.66 -1.04
C HIS A 442 10.69 30.13 -1.28
N PRO A 443 10.36 31.43 -1.11
CA PRO A 443 9.02 31.94 -1.40
C PRO A 443 8.70 31.84 -2.90
N LEU A 444 7.42 31.59 -3.21
CA LEU A 444 6.94 31.34 -4.59
C LEU A 444 5.92 32.37 -5.09
N SER A 445 5.42 33.27 -4.24
CA SER A 445 4.47 34.32 -4.61
C SER A 445 5.04 35.22 -5.71
N GLY A 446 4.29 35.43 -6.81
CA GLY A 446 4.72 36.23 -7.96
C GLY A 446 5.58 35.47 -8.99
N PHE A 447 6.15 34.31 -8.66
CA PHE A 447 7.03 33.58 -9.58
C PHE A 447 6.24 32.88 -10.69
N GLY A 448 5.08 32.31 -10.38
CA GLY A 448 4.22 31.65 -11.35
C GLY A 448 3.57 32.62 -12.33
N GLU A 449 3.23 33.82 -11.86
CA GLU A 449 2.74 34.95 -12.64
C GLU A 449 3.80 35.40 -13.67
N VAL A 450 5.04 35.65 -13.21
CA VAL A 450 6.17 36.02 -14.08
C VAL A 450 6.50 34.93 -15.11
N CYS A 451 6.38 33.65 -14.75
CA CYS A 451 6.49 32.55 -15.72
C CYS A 451 5.35 32.60 -16.74
N ARG A 452 4.11 32.76 -16.29
CA ARG A 452 2.91 32.76 -17.14
C ARG A 452 2.90 33.91 -18.13
N ASP A 453 3.25 35.12 -17.70
CA ASP A 453 3.36 36.32 -18.53
C ASP A 453 4.45 36.22 -19.61
N SER A 454 5.51 35.45 -19.36
CA SER A 454 6.55 35.15 -20.37
C SER A 454 6.28 33.89 -21.20
N GLY A 455 5.17 33.18 -20.93
CA GLY A 455 4.84 31.89 -21.54
C GLY A 455 5.60 30.68 -20.98
N ALA A 456 6.58 30.88 -20.10
CA ALA A 456 7.38 29.83 -19.49
C ALA A 456 6.56 28.91 -18.56
N LEU A 457 6.98 27.64 -18.44
CA LEU A 457 6.45 26.70 -17.46
C LEU A 457 7.26 26.70 -16.15
N LEU A 458 6.60 26.78 -15.00
CA LEU A 458 7.24 26.72 -13.69
C LEU A 458 7.28 25.27 -13.16
N ILE A 459 8.49 24.75 -12.95
CA ILE A 459 8.79 23.44 -12.36
C ILE A 459 9.31 23.63 -10.93
N VAL A 460 8.59 23.08 -9.93
CA VAL A 460 8.93 23.23 -8.51
C VAL A 460 9.29 21.90 -7.85
N ASP A 461 10.46 21.87 -7.22
CA ASP A 461 10.86 20.81 -6.30
C ASP A 461 10.33 21.11 -4.89
N THR A 462 9.46 20.23 -4.38
CA THR A 462 8.91 20.25 -3.01
C THR A 462 9.33 19.01 -2.20
N VAL A 463 10.40 18.30 -2.61
CA VAL A 463 10.88 17.07 -1.96
C VAL A 463 11.03 17.25 -0.45
N ALA A 464 11.61 18.36 -0.01
CA ALA A 464 11.87 18.62 1.41
C ALA A 464 10.95 19.66 2.07
N SER A 465 9.83 20.05 1.42
CA SER A 465 8.90 21.05 1.96
C SER A 465 7.43 20.62 1.96
N LEU A 466 7.00 19.69 1.08
CA LEU A 466 5.61 19.21 0.99
C LEU A 466 5.08 18.72 2.35
N GLY A 467 4.07 19.40 2.90
CA GLY A 467 3.46 19.07 4.20
C GLY A 467 4.26 19.49 5.45
N GLY A 468 5.44 20.11 5.27
CA GLY A 468 6.24 20.72 6.34
C GLY A 468 6.46 22.23 6.19
N ALA A 469 6.00 22.83 5.09
CA ALA A 469 5.97 24.27 4.82
C ALA A 469 4.71 24.63 4.00
N PRO A 470 4.24 25.88 4.02
CA PRO A 470 3.07 26.30 3.23
C PRO A 470 3.30 26.10 1.72
N PHE A 471 2.36 25.43 1.05
CA PHE A 471 2.41 25.24 -0.40
C PHE A 471 1.01 25.04 -0.97
N ASN A 472 0.68 25.73 -2.05
CA ASN A 472 -0.51 25.48 -2.86
C ASN A 472 -0.14 25.54 -4.35
N CYS A 473 -0.23 24.40 -5.04
CA CYS A 473 0.23 24.26 -6.43
C CYS A 473 -0.57 25.14 -7.40
N ASP A 474 -1.89 25.20 -7.23
CA ASP A 474 -2.77 25.87 -8.18
C ASP A 474 -2.78 27.38 -7.95
N ASP A 475 -2.79 27.84 -6.69
CA ASP A 475 -2.74 29.27 -6.35
C ASP A 475 -1.36 29.89 -6.68
N LEU A 476 -0.26 29.14 -6.48
CA LEU A 476 1.10 29.55 -6.87
C LEU A 476 1.36 29.39 -8.38
N LEU A 477 0.32 29.05 -9.16
CA LEU A 477 0.32 28.96 -10.61
C LEU A 477 1.33 27.95 -11.20
N VAL A 478 1.78 26.97 -10.40
CA VAL A 478 2.83 26.00 -10.73
C VAL A 478 2.37 25.06 -11.84
N ASP A 479 3.20 24.86 -12.87
CA ASP A 479 2.84 24.02 -14.02
C ASP A 479 3.24 22.56 -13.83
N CYS A 480 4.32 22.31 -13.09
CA CYS A 480 4.71 20.99 -12.63
C CYS A 480 5.31 21.04 -11.23
N VAL A 481 4.80 20.19 -10.33
CA VAL A 481 5.35 20.00 -8.98
C VAL A 481 5.73 18.54 -8.78
N TYR A 482 6.84 18.29 -8.07
CA TYR A 482 7.19 16.97 -7.58
C TYR A 482 7.72 16.99 -6.14
N SER A 483 7.71 15.82 -5.51
CA SER A 483 8.23 15.61 -4.15
C SER A 483 8.80 14.19 -4.00
N ALA A 484 9.09 13.74 -2.78
CA ALA A 484 9.48 12.36 -2.47
C ALA A 484 8.88 11.86 -1.16
N THR A 485 8.67 10.55 -1.07
CA THR A 485 7.96 9.88 0.02
C THR A 485 8.64 9.96 1.39
N GLN A 486 9.98 9.98 1.42
CA GLN A 486 10.77 9.81 2.64
C GLN A 486 11.09 11.09 3.43
N LYS A 487 10.32 12.17 3.22
CA LYS A 487 10.40 13.41 4.03
C LYS A 487 9.18 13.53 4.95
N CYS A 488 8.39 14.61 4.87
CA CYS A 488 7.27 14.84 5.80
C CYS A 488 6.13 13.83 5.70
N LEU A 489 6.04 13.06 4.62
CA LEU A 489 5.07 11.97 4.47
C LEU A 489 5.46 10.71 5.27
N ASN A 490 6.69 10.61 5.77
CA ASN A 490 7.23 9.45 6.52
C ASN A 490 7.04 8.07 5.82
N ALA A 491 6.83 8.05 4.51
CA ALA A 491 6.73 6.85 3.71
C ALA A 491 8.14 6.39 3.26
N PRO A 492 8.38 5.08 3.07
CA PRO A 492 9.70 4.60 2.66
C PRO A 492 10.09 5.14 1.28
N PRO A 493 11.39 5.39 1.02
CA PRO A 493 11.86 5.90 -0.26
C PRO A 493 11.57 4.91 -1.39
N GLY A 494 11.15 5.43 -2.55
CA GLY A 494 10.87 4.62 -3.75
C GLY A 494 9.67 5.11 -4.58
N LEU A 495 8.95 6.12 -4.09
CA LEU A 495 7.96 6.86 -4.88
C LEU A 495 8.23 8.38 -4.84
N ALA A 496 8.02 9.03 -5.99
CA ALA A 496 8.05 10.48 -6.16
C ALA A 496 6.66 10.98 -6.55
N PRO A 497 5.90 11.58 -5.62
CA PRO A 497 4.67 12.30 -5.96
C PRO A 497 4.91 13.37 -7.02
N MET A 498 4.02 13.47 -8.01
CA MET A 498 4.07 14.47 -9.08
C MET A 498 2.66 14.98 -9.43
N SER A 499 2.57 16.22 -9.90
CA SER A 499 1.37 16.80 -10.51
C SER A 499 1.73 17.74 -11.66
N PHE A 500 0.90 17.74 -12.71
CA PHE A 500 1.07 18.56 -13.92
C PHE A 500 -0.27 19.24 -14.26
N ASN A 501 -0.23 20.53 -14.62
CA ASN A 501 -1.42 21.28 -15.04
C ASN A 501 -1.71 21.18 -16.55
N GLU A 502 -2.82 21.75 -17.03
CA GLU A 502 -3.17 21.63 -18.44
C GLU A 502 -2.17 22.34 -19.38
N ARG A 503 -1.52 23.45 -18.98
CA ARG A 503 -0.43 24.07 -19.79
C ARG A 503 0.74 23.12 -19.98
N ALA A 504 1.14 22.42 -18.91
CA ALA A 504 2.15 21.39 -18.97
C ALA A 504 1.72 20.20 -19.85
N ILE A 505 0.47 19.74 -19.72
CA ILE A 505 -0.10 18.67 -20.54
C ILE A 505 -0.17 19.08 -22.03
N GLU A 506 -0.54 20.32 -22.35
CA GLU A 506 -0.54 20.89 -23.70
C GLU A 506 0.88 20.91 -24.29
N LYS A 507 1.86 21.40 -23.53
CA LYS A 507 3.28 21.33 -23.93
C LYS A 507 3.71 19.90 -24.24
N ILE A 508 3.36 18.93 -23.39
CA ILE A 508 3.69 17.50 -23.60
C ILE A 508 3.01 16.93 -24.86
N LYS A 509 1.71 17.21 -25.07
CA LYS A 509 0.95 16.80 -26.26
C LYS A 509 1.47 17.44 -27.56
N SER A 510 2.04 18.65 -27.47
CA SER A 510 2.54 19.44 -28.62
C SER A 510 4.02 19.24 -28.97
N ARG A 511 4.74 18.36 -28.23
CA ARG A 511 6.15 18.08 -28.49
C ARG A 511 6.40 17.61 -29.93
N LYS A 512 7.49 18.07 -30.53
CA LYS A 512 7.94 17.61 -31.85
C LYS A 512 8.61 16.23 -31.76
N ASN A 513 9.31 15.98 -30.66
CA ASN A 513 9.99 14.71 -30.37
C ASN A 513 9.32 13.98 -29.21
N ARG A 514 9.20 12.65 -29.34
CA ARG A 514 8.72 11.78 -28.25
C ARG A 514 9.54 11.99 -26.97
N VAL A 515 8.93 11.70 -25.82
CA VAL A 515 9.64 11.64 -24.54
C VAL A 515 10.73 10.55 -24.66
N PRO A 516 12.01 10.84 -24.35
CA PRO A 516 13.12 9.91 -24.60
C PRO A 516 13.09 8.67 -23.68
N SER A 517 12.43 8.75 -22.53
CA SER A 517 12.22 7.64 -21.61
C SER A 517 10.76 7.21 -21.61
N PHE A 518 10.46 6.02 -22.15
CA PHE A 518 9.13 5.40 -22.07
C PHE A 518 8.65 5.27 -20.61
N TYR A 519 9.54 4.87 -19.70
CA TYR A 519 9.22 4.66 -18.29
C TYR A 519 8.85 5.96 -17.55
N PHE A 520 9.25 7.12 -18.09
CA PHE A 520 8.89 8.44 -17.57
C PHE A 520 7.90 9.22 -18.46
N ASP A 521 7.36 8.63 -19.52
CA ASP A 521 6.31 9.27 -20.35
C ASP A 521 5.04 9.46 -19.51
N VAL A 522 4.71 10.71 -19.18
CA VAL A 522 3.61 10.98 -18.23
C VAL A 522 2.23 10.78 -18.82
N LEU A 523 2.09 10.60 -20.14
CA LEU A 523 0.81 10.23 -20.75
C LEU A 523 0.56 8.73 -20.58
N GLU A 524 1.58 7.88 -20.74
CA GLU A 524 1.49 6.44 -20.45
C GLU A 524 1.39 6.17 -18.94
N VAL A 525 2.19 6.84 -18.10
CA VAL A 525 2.06 6.78 -16.63
C VAL A 525 0.68 7.30 -16.19
N GLY A 526 0.21 8.42 -16.75
CA GLY A 526 -1.09 9.01 -16.46
C GLY A 526 -2.27 8.10 -16.83
N ASN A 527 -2.19 7.37 -17.95
CA ASN A 527 -3.18 6.36 -18.29
C ASN A 527 -3.20 5.21 -17.27
N TYR A 528 -2.03 4.67 -16.90
CA TYR A 528 -1.94 3.59 -15.90
C TYR A 528 -2.42 4.02 -14.50
N TRP A 529 -2.18 5.28 -14.11
CA TRP A 529 -2.74 5.88 -12.88
C TRP A 529 -4.20 6.34 -13.00
N GLY A 530 -4.86 6.13 -14.15
CA GLY A 530 -6.27 6.46 -14.38
C GLY A 530 -6.57 7.96 -14.28
N CYS A 531 -5.62 8.81 -14.70
CA CYS A 531 -5.72 10.27 -14.71
C CYS A 531 -6.53 10.80 -15.90
N PHE A 532 -6.76 9.95 -16.91
CA PHE A 532 -7.57 10.20 -18.09
C PHE A 532 -8.82 9.29 -18.09
N GLU A 533 -9.71 9.46 -19.06
CA GLU A 533 -11.02 8.77 -19.10
C GLU A 533 -10.92 7.33 -19.63
N ASP A 534 -9.81 6.98 -20.29
CA ASP A 534 -9.52 5.64 -20.78
C ASP A 534 -9.36 4.60 -19.65
N ALA A 535 -9.63 3.33 -19.98
CA ALA A 535 -9.28 2.22 -19.11
C ALA A 535 -7.75 2.16 -18.86
N PRO A 536 -7.28 1.99 -17.61
CA PRO A 536 -5.86 1.85 -17.31
C PRO A 536 -5.23 0.65 -18.01
N ARG A 537 -4.21 0.91 -18.84
CA ARG A 537 -3.42 -0.11 -19.55
C ARG A 537 -2.20 -0.51 -18.72
N TYR A 538 -1.57 -1.63 -19.09
CA TYR A 538 -0.27 -1.99 -18.55
C TYR A 538 0.80 -1.01 -19.08
N HIS A 539 1.50 -0.34 -18.16
CA HIS A 539 2.71 0.43 -18.47
C HIS A 539 3.95 -0.27 -17.86
N HIS A 540 3.95 -0.43 -16.53
CA HIS A 540 4.96 -1.20 -15.78
C HIS A 540 4.31 -1.84 -14.54
N THR A 541 5.02 -2.77 -13.89
CA THR A 541 4.59 -3.29 -12.58
C THR A 541 4.93 -2.28 -11.49
N ALA A 542 3.92 -1.64 -10.90
CA ALA A 542 4.12 -0.66 -9.81
C ALA A 542 4.73 -1.31 -8.54
N PRO A 543 5.45 -0.53 -7.70
CA PRO A 543 5.95 -0.97 -6.40
C PRO A 543 4.81 -1.06 -5.38
N ILE A 544 4.00 -2.12 -5.49
CA ILE A 544 2.70 -2.31 -4.80
C ILE A 544 2.75 -1.99 -3.30
N SER A 545 3.69 -2.57 -2.55
CA SER A 545 3.81 -2.30 -1.10
C SER A 545 4.18 -0.84 -0.79
N THR A 546 5.01 -0.20 -1.61
CA THR A 546 5.37 1.22 -1.46
C THR A 546 4.16 2.12 -1.71
N VAL A 547 3.28 1.75 -2.65
CA VAL A 547 1.99 2.42 -2.90
C VAL A 547 1.05 2.24 -1.70
N TYR A 548 1.03 1.06 -1.04
CA TYR A 548 0.29 0.87 0.21
C TYR A 548 0.77 1.81 1.33
N SER A 549 2.10 1.93 1.50
CA SER A 549 2.67 2.85 2.51
C SER A 549 2.44 4.32 2.19
N LEU A 550 2.43 4.71 0.91
CA LEU A 550 2.04 6.07 0.53
C LEU A 550 0.55 6.34 0.81
N ARG A 551 -0.33 5.36 0.57
CA ARG A 551 -1.76 5.48 0.95
C ARG A 551 -1.94 5.57 2.46
N ALA A 552 -1.13 4.87 3.25
CA ALA A 552 -1.12 4.99 4.71
C ALA A 552 -0.62 6.37 5.17
N ALA A 553 0.49 6.86 4.61
CA ALA A 553 1.04 8.18 4.88
C ALA A 553 0.05 9.32 4.61
N LEU A 554 -0.53 9.36 3.41
CA LEU A 554 -1.51 10.38 3.03
C LEU A 554 -2.75 10.31 3.91
N SER A 555 -3.14 9.12 4.36
CA SER A 555 -4.23 8.95 5.33
C SER A 555 -3.91 9.53 6.72
N LEU A 556 -2.64 9.70 7.12
CA LEU A 556 -2.30 10.40 8.36
C LEU A 556 -2.36 11.92 8.15
N VAL A 557 -1.81 12.45 7.06
CA VAL A 557 -1.85 13.89 6.75
C VAL A 557 -3.30 14.38 6.57
N VAL A 558 -4.19 13.55 5.99
CA VAL A 558 -5.64 13.84 5.89
C VAL A 558 -6.36 13.74 7.24
N GLN A 559 -5.86 12.95 8.20
CA GLN A 559 -6.42 12.88 9.55
C GLN A 559 -5.98 14.04 10.44
N GLU A 560 -4.78 14.59 10.19
CA GLU A 560 -4.25 15.77 10.85
C GLU A 560 -4.81 17.08 10.28
N GLY A 561 -4.90 17.17 8.95
CA GLY A 561 -5.06 18.42 8.21
C GLY A 561 -3.71 18.92 7.69
N ILE A 562 -3.62 19.29 6.42
CA ILE A 562 -2.38 19.77 5.79
C ILE A 562 -1.92 21.09 6.42
N GLU A 563 -2.86 21.95 6.79
CA GLU A 563 -2.66 23.23 7.49
C GLU A 563 -2.11 22.99 8.90
N ASN A 564 -2.71 22.06 9.64
CA ASN A 564 -2.27 21.68 10.99
C ASN A 564 -0.88 21.03 10.98
N SER A 565 -0.58 20.20 9.98
CA SER A 565 0.77 19.65 9.77
C SER A 565 1.76 20.79 9.54
N VAL A 566 1.46 21.73 8.66
CA VAL A 566 2.35 22.88 8.37
C VAL A 566 2.55 23.76 9.61
N GLU A 567 1.50 24.11 10.35
CA GLU A 567 1.64 24.93 11.56
C GLU A 567 2.43 24.19 12.65
N ARG A 568 2.18 22.88 12.86
CA ARG A 568 3.00 22.07 13.80
C ARG A 568 4.48 22.09 13.43
N HIS A 569 4.86 22.11 12.15
CA HIS A 569 6.26 22.27 11.77
C HIS A 569 6.77 23.69 12.02
N LEU A 570 5.95 24.74 11.78
CA LEU A 570 6.30 26.14 12.06
C LEU A 570 6.46 26.45 13.55
N GLU A 571 5.60 25.92 14.42
CA GLU A 571 5.74 26.05 15.89
C GLU A 571 6.98 25.30 16.40
N ASN A 572 7.13 24.04 16.01
CA ASN A 572 8.23 23.20 16.46
C ASN A 572 9.60 23.64 15.92
N SER A 573 9.66 24.27 14.74
CA SER A 573 10.92 24.82 14.22
C SER A 573 11.37 26.02 15.04
N LYS A 574 10.47 26.98 15.31
CA LYS A 574 10.73 28.13 16.21
C LYS A 574 11.23 27.67 17.58
N PHE A 575 10.63 26.61 18.12
CA PHE A 575 11.07 26.01 19.39
C PHE A 575 12.45 25.33 19.30
N LEU A 576 12.76 24.59 18.22
CA LEU A 576 14.10 24.04 17.99
C LEU A 576 15.15 25.15 17.81
N TYR A 577 14.81 26.26 17.15
CA TYR A 577 15.70 27.43 17.03
C TYR A 577 16.05 27.97 18.42
N GLN A 578 15.05 28.21 19.28
CA GLN A 578 15.26 28.65 20.66
C GLN A 578 16.14 27.70 21.48
N LEU A 579 15.97 26.38 21.35
CA LEU A 579 16.81 25.39 22.04
C LEU A 579 18.27 25.40 21.57
N LEU A 580 18.51 25.62 20.27
CA LEU A 580 19.86 25.68 19.70
C LEU A 580 20.56 27.01 20.04
N GLU A 581 19.87 28.12 19.81
CA GLU A 581 20.37 29.48 20.04
C GLU A 581 20.68 29.70 21.55
N SER A 582 19.85 29.20 22.47
CA SER A 582 20.11 29.25 23.93
C SER A 582 21.27 28.36 24.40
N ASN A 583 21.76 27.41 23.59
CA ASN A 583 22.96 26.62 23.85
C ASN A 583 24.20 27.16 23.09
N GLY A 584 24.12 28.40 22.60
CA GLY A 584 25.21 29.08 21.90
C GLY A 584 25.55 28.41 20.57
N LEU A 585 24.54 28.00 19.80
CA LEU A 585 24.69 27.47 18.43
C LEU A 585 24.01 28.41 17.44
N GLU A 586 24.75 28.82 16.41
CA GLU A 586 24.22 29.67 15.34
C GLU A 586 23.50 28.83 14.28
N LEU A 587 22.36 29.34 13.80
CA LEU A 587 21.69 28.78 12.63
C LEU A 587 22.30 29.35 11.35
N PHE A 588 22.34 28.53 10.30
CA PHE A 588 23.01 28.89 9.05
C PHE A 588 22.21 29.86 8.17
N VAL A 589 20.88 29.70 8.14
CA VAL A 589 19.98 30.61 7.41
C VAL A 589 19.66 31.80 8.32
N GLU A 590 20.26 32.94 8.03
CA GLU A 590 20.24 34.11 8.92
C GLU A 590 18.83 34.72 9.02
N ASN A 591 18.20 35.01 7.87
CA ASN A 591 16.82 35.51 7.82
C ASN A 591 15.82 34.43 8.31
N PRO A 592 15.05 34.66 9.40
CA PRO A 592 14.11 33.68 9.94
C PRO A 592 12.94 33.35 9.00
N ASP A 593 12.50 34.31 8.18
CA ASP A 593 11.29 34.18 7.35
C ASP A 593 11.44 33.19 6.19
N VAL A 594 12.69 32.79 5.87
CA VAL A 594 13.02 31.81 4.83
C VAL A 594 13.66 30.54 5.39
N ARG A 595 13.58 30.29 6.71
CA ARG A 595 14.04 29.03 7.33
C ARG A 595 13.05 27.90 7.02
N LEU A 596 13.55 26.75 6.55
CA LEU A 596 12.74 25.57 6.23
C LEU A 596 12.24 24.89 7.52
N PRO A 597 10.92 24.86 7.84
CA PRO A 597 10.47 24.47 9.18
C PRO A 597 10.74 23.00 9.53
N CYS A 598 10.68 22.12 8.53
CA CYS A 598 10.98 20.70 8.69
C CYS A 598 12.49 20.33 8.58
N LEU A 599 13.40 21.31 8.45
CA LEU A 599 14.84 21.05 8.40
C LEU A 599 15.66 22.27 8.89
N THR A 600 16.19 22.17 10.11
CA THR A 600 17.06 23.20 10.67
C THR A 600 18.51 22.99 10.25
N THR A 601 19.22 24.06 9.91
CA THR A 601 20.64 24.04 9.56
C THR A 601 21.45 24.88 10.54
N VAL A 602 22.52 24.29 11.07
CA VAL A 602 23.29 24.81 12.21
C VAL A 602 24.75 24.96 11.80
N LYS A 603 25.35 26.14 11.99
CA LYS A 603 26.77 26.38 11.70
C LYS A 603 27.63 25.48 12.61
N VAL A 604 28.74 24.96 12.09
CA VAL A 604 29.73 24.23 12.91
C VAL A 604 30.60 25.25 13.65
N PRO A 605 30.63 25.28 15.00
CA PRO A 605 31.48 26.20 15.75
C PRO A 605 32.96 25.98 15.46
N GLU A 606 33.76 27.03 15.61
CA GLU A 606 35.22 26.95 15.49
C GLU A 606 35.80 25.89 16.46
N GLY A 607 36.82 25.18 15.99
CA GLY A 607 37.48 24.10 16.74
C GLY A 607 36.73 22.76 16.79
N VAL A 608 35.43 22.72 16.46
CA VAL A 608 34.61 21.49 16.49
C VAL A 608 34.72 20.72 15.18
N GLU A 609 35.10 19.45 15.25
CA GLU A 609 35.13 18.56 14.08
C GLU A 609 33.75 17.94 13.87
N TRP A 610 32.98 18.47 12.90
CA TRP A 610 31.57 18.09 12.67
C TRP A 610 31.34 16.57 12.63
N LYS A 611 32.26 15.82 12.00
CA LYS A 611 32.13 14.37 11.84
C LYS A 611 32.18 13.61 13.16
N LYS A 612 32.99 14.04 14.15
CA LYS A 612 33.08 13.37 15.46
C LYS A 612 31.77 13.43 16.22
N VAL A 613 31.07 14.57 16.16
CA VAL A 613 29.70 14.74 16.67
C VAL A 613 28.75 13.74 16.00
N ASN A 614 28.76 13.62 14.67
CA ASN A 614 27.91 12.66 13.94
C ASN A 614 28.24 11.20 14.29
N ASP A 615 29.52 10.82 14.34
CA ASP A 615 29.96 9.47 14.65
C ASP A 615 29.59 9.07 16.09
N ALA A 616 29.68 10.02 17.05
CA ALA A 616 29.27 9.82 18.45
C ALA A 616 27.74 9.70 18.61
N LEU A 617 26.97 10.51 17.88
CA LEU A 617 25.50 10.41 17.84
C LEU A 617 25.03 9.09 17.21
N MET A 618 25.69 8.64 16.14
CA MET A 618 25.37 7.37 15.48
C MET A 618 25.62 6.18 16.40
N GLN A 619 26.71 6.19 17.19
CA GLN A 619 26.95 5.20 18.25
C GLN A 619 25.85 5.19 19.33
N LYS A 620 25.17 6.32 19.53
CA LYS A 620 24.03 6.50 20.45
C LYS A 620 22.66 6.28 19.76
N GLY A 621 22.66 5.80 18.52
CA GLY A 621 21.44 5.46 17.77
C GLY A 621 20.67 6.66 17.21
N LEU A 622 21.32 7.81 17.01
CA LEU A 622 20.72 9.01 16.43
C LEU A 622 21.50 9.44 15.18
N GLU A 623 20.83 9.49 14.03
CA GLU A 623 21.37 10.05 12.80
C GLU A 623 21.06 11.55 12.72
N ILE A 624 22.12 12.35 12.69
CA ILE A 624 22.10 13.72 12.16
C ILE A 624 23.17 13.75 11.06
N SER A 625 22.99 14.59 10.05
CA SER A 625 23.89 14.69 8.90
C SER A 625 24.66 16.01 8.88
N GLY A 626 25.89 15.98 8.37
CA GLY A 626 26.61 17.20 7.98
C GLY A 626 26.01 17.86 6.73
N GLY A 627 26.54 19.02 6.35
CA GLY A 627 26.21 19.73 5.09
C GLY A 627 26.42 18.90 3.83
N LEU A 628 25.90 19.38 2.70
CA LEU A 628 25.84 18.64 1.43
C LEU A 628 26.12 19.56 0.24
N GLY A 629 26.99 19.13 -0.66
CA GLY A 629 27.42 19.96 -1.78
C GLY A 629 28.16 21.19 -1.25
N PRO A 630 27.70 22.43 -1.54
CA PRO A 630 28.44 23.63 -1.18
C PRO A 630 28.53 23.87 0.35
N THR A 631 27.59 23.33 1.14
CA THR A 631 27.60 23.47 2.61
C THR A 631 28.41 22.40 3.35
N LEU A 632 29.08 21.49 2.63
CA LEU A 632 29.83 20.37 3.22
C LEU A 632 30.88 20.85 4.24
N GLY A 633 30.82 20.30 5.45
CA GLY A 633 31.71 20.66 6.57
C GLY A 633 31.42 22.00 7.26
N LYS A 634 30.61 22.90 6.65
CA LYS A 634 30.22 24.18 7.24
C LYS A 634 29.08 24.06 8.27
N ILE A 635 28.20 23.07 8.10
CA ILE A 635 26.95 22.93 8.86
C ILE A 635 26.65 21.49 9.28
N TRP A 636 25.76 21.35 10.27
CA TRP A 636 24.88 20.19 10.44
C TRP A 636 23.46 20.50 9.93
N ARG A 637 22.68 19.44 9.68
CA ARG A 637 21.30 19.51 9.17
C ARG A 637 20.39 18.55 9.95
N ILE A 638 19.45 19.12 10.70
CA ILE A 638 18.55 18.43 11.65
C ILE A 638 17.12 18.42 11.07
N GLY A 639 16.69 17.27 10.57
CA GLY A 639 15.38 17.08 9.93
C GLY A 639 14.28 16.71 10.92
N THR A 640 13.26 17.55 11.01
CA THR A 640 12.05 17.37 11.83
C THR A 640 10.87 16.93 10.97
N PHE A 641 11.10 16.07 9.97
CA PHE A 641 10.10 15.75 8.95
C PHE A 641 8.92 14.91 9.48
N GLY A 642 7.70 15.45 9.34
CA GLY A 642 6.45 14.72 9.59
C GLY A 642 6.30 14.36 11.06
N ASP A 643 6.15 13.08 11.38
CA ASP A 643 6.07 12.57 12.77
C ASP A 643 7.33 12.89 13.62
N ASN A 644 8.43 13.31 13.00
CA ASN A 644 9.63 13.76 13.72
C ASN A 644 9.57 15.22 14.18
N SER A 645 8.62 16.02 13.68
CA SER A 645 8.19 17.29 14.28
C SER A 645 7.19 17.01 15.41
N ARG A 646 7.73 16.56 16.55
CA ARG A 646 7.03 16.47 17.83
C ARG A 646 7.91 17.06 18.92
N ARG A 647 7.31 17.81 19.84
CA ARG A 647 8.04 18.62 20.82
C ARG A 647 8.96 17.77 21.69
N GLU A 648 8.46 16.65 22.21
CA GLU A 648 9.20 15.72 23.07
C GLU A 648 10.37 15.04 22.34
N LYS A 649 10.21 14.77 21.03
CA LYS A 649 11.29 14.22 20.20
C LYS A 649 12.36 15.27 19.90
N ILE A 650 11.95 16.52 19.67
CA ILE A 650 12.83 17.66 19.40
C ILE A 650 13.66 18.01 20.64
N GLU A 651 13.05 18.01 21.84
CA GLU A 651 13.75 18.17 23.12
C GLU A 651 14.82 17.08 23.32
N GLU A 652 14.49 15.82 23.00
CA GLU A 652 15.44 14.71 23.10
C GLU A 652 16.61 14.84 22.11
N VAL A 653 16.32 15.09 20.83
CA VAL A 653 17.31 15.19 19.75
C VAL A 653 18.22 16.40 19.92
N CYS A 654 17.66 17.56 20.27
CA CYS A 654 18.45 18.76 20.53
C CYS A 654 19.38 18.57 21.74
N ARG A 655 18.87 18.01 22.85
CA ARG A 655 19.68 17.67 24.03
C ARG A 655 20.81 16.69 23.72
N MET A 656 20.54 15.64 22.91
CA MET A 656 21.59 14.72 22.48
C MET A 656 22.65 15.44 21.63
N PHE A 657 22.23 16.20 20.61
CA PHE A 657 23.12 16.93 19.72
C PHE A 657 23.99 17.95 20.47
N VAL A 658 23.39 18.81 21.30
CA VAL A 658 24.10 19.81 22.11
C VAL A 658 25.12 19.17 23.04
N ASN A 659 24.78 18.04 23.68
CA ASN A 659 25.72 17.31 24.55
C ASN A 659 26.97 16.86 23.80
N GLU A 660 26.83 16.28 22.59
CA GLU A 660 27.99 15.85 21.80
C GLU A 660 28.78 17.03 21.21
N VAL A 661 28.12 18.13 20.82
CA VAL A 661 28.82 19.35 20.39
C VAL A 661 29.63 19.94 21.55
N ASN A 662 29.07 20.02 22.76
CA ASN A 662 29.79 20.50 23.94
C ASN A 662 30.91 19.54 24.39
N ALA A 663 30.76 18.23 24.22
CA ALA A 663 31.83 17.25 24.45
C ALA A 663 32.95 17.26 23.39
N HIS A 664 32.75 17.98 22.27
CA HIS A 664 33.72 18.15 21.19
C HIS A 664 34.14 19.61 20.94
N ARG A 665 33.66 20.55 21.75
CA ARG A 665 34.28 21.88 21.94
C ARG A 665 35.60 21.67 22.72
N LYS A 666 36.62 22.45 22.38
CA LYS A 666 37.96 22.43 22.98
C LYS A 666 38.14 23.58 23.96
#